data_AF-A0A7V9GI50-F1
#
_entry.id   AF-A0A7V9GI50-F1
#
_cell.length_a   1.000
_cell.length_b   1.000
_cell.length_c   1.000
_cell.angle_alpha   90.00
_cell.angle_beta   90.00
_cell.angle_gamma   90.00
#
_symmetry.space_group_name_H-M   'P 1'
#
loop_
_entity.id
_entity.type
_entity.pdbx_description
1 polymer ?
#
loop_
_entity_poly.entity_id
_entity_poly.type
_entity_poly.pdbx_seq_one_letter_code
_entity_poly.pdbx_strand_id
1 'polypeptide(L)'
;LRRIGSAAGAELAVPLVVAQMRGGVTWESRWVARPDQPAVVVGTVDQLGSRLLFRGYGLSDRMKPIDAALFGTDTLLILDEAHLSDALVETIGGIARLEHDLAERPLVDRSLRTVSMTATPRLPIGEQPLVTDDDRNDAVAEPRLSAVKWARLVDLEYAAAPGRAATDVGRAMASTATDLVRRTERSCGVVLVVANTIALARTIHGQLNETAKAKAKAPFDVELVVGRCRAIEREANRSAWWERVRSGRERGADTRPLILVATQTVEVGVDLDVDALVTEAAPIDALVQRFGRVDRLGTLGETESFVVHAPGRLVEDAPPYGEASARTWAWLVEEAGGAACFDRQPVGGEFAEAPSVDFGLLALRDRLDAAESRAMLFSTAARPPIVLPEIVSVWRRTSPIPSPDEGVASFLHGISRGSPSVSVAWRADLRGEIKQDRAVLRSRPPLSGELVEVTLASFRRFLRGAEPAPGESDLESAPSADDPPLTGAPAEMARAWVRRGQDWEAAEQASDVRPGDVIFVASDDGGHDRYGWTGERNGSTVDVADLVASRRPTLRLDARVLAPMCAPVTAVGDDETTRSAATLLGELRDGVQEVVRRAGDADETADTCVKDFLRALREIAAADVYGTLLRNQIDKLEKMRWSISPSANAAFVEVTVDDHDKDLQDRSVKLARLVGELERDPKRRRPLAVDDD
;
A
#
# COMPACT_ATOMS: atom_id res chain seq x y z
N LEU A 1 9.14 31.83 1.84
CA LEU A 1 8.67 31.41 0.50
C LEU A 1 8.63 32.57 -0.51
N ARG A 2 7.74 33.58 -0.42
CA ARG A 2 7.77 34.75 -1.36
C ARG A 2 9.10 35.52 -1.37
N ARG A 3 9.74 35.68 -0.19
CA ARG A 3 11.09 36.28 -0.08
C ARG A 3 12.21 35.43 -0.74
N ILE A 4 11.99 34.11 -0.87
CA ILE A 4 12.94 33.19 -1.51
C ILE A 4 12.79 33.30 -3.03
N GLY A 5 11.54 33.33 -3.52
CA GLY A 5 11.25 33.58 -4.94
C GLY A 5 11.73 34.95 -5.44
N SER A 6 11.67 36.00 -4.61
CA SER A 6 12.17 37.33 -4.99
C SER A 6 13.70 37.44 -5.02
N ALA A 7 14.42 36.55 -4.33
CA ALA A 7 15.89 36.57 -4.27
C ALA A 7 16.55 35.88 -5.49
N ALA A 8 15.81 35.03 -6.22
CA ALA A 8 16.31 34.27 -7.37
C ALA A 8 16.38 35.06 -8.70
N GLY A 9 16.13 36.38 -8.68
CA GLY A 9 16.46 37.30 -9.78
C GLY A 9 15.69 37.14 -11.10
N ALA A 10 14.81 36.15 -11.22
CA ALA A 10 13.90 35.94 -12.34
C ALA A 10 12.53 35.57 -11.77
N GLU A 11 11.44 36.00 -12.44
CA GLU A 11 10.07 35.58 -12.11
C GLU A 11 9.97 34.05 -12.17
N LEU A 12 10.26 33.37 -11.05
CA LEU A 12 9.93 31.97 -10.88
C LEU A 12 8.40 31.89 -10.94
N ALA A 13 7.85 31.24 -11.98
CA ALA A 13 6.42 31.06 -12.13
C ALA A 13 5.78 30.35 -10.91
N VAL A 14 6.56 29.54 -10.19
CA VAL A 14 6.16 28.87 -8.95
C VAL A 14 7.26 29.03 -7.87
N PRO A 15 6.95 29.63 -6.70
CA PRO A 15 7.95 29.92 -5.66
C PRO A 15 8.44 28.68 -4.88
N LEU A 16 7.74 27.55 -4.98
CA LEU A 16 8.08 26.27 -4.37
C LEU A 16 7.55 25.15 -5.25
N VAL A 17 8.41 24.27 -5.73
CA VAL A 17 7.99 23.08 -6.49
C VAL A 17 7.69 21.96 -5.50
N VAL A 18 6.57 21.26 -5.69
CA VAL A 18 6.27 20.04 -4.94
C VAL A 18 6.31 18.88 -5.93
N ALA A 19 7.19 17.91 -5.67
CA ALA A 19 7.37 16.74 -6.51
C ALA A 19 7.12 15.47 -5.70
N GLN A 20 6.39 14.52 -6.27
CA GLN A 20 6.15 13.21 -5.67
C GLN A 20 6.87 12.14 -6.48
N MET A 21 7.69 11.31 -5.82
CA MET A 21 8.53 10.27 -6.40
C MET A 21 8.13 8.88 -5.87
N ARG A 22 7.07 8.30 -6.46
CA ARG A 22 6.66 6.89 -6.25
C ARG A 22 6.71 6.05 -7.54
N GLY A 23 7.13 4.78 -7.45
CA GLY A 23 7.21 3.86 -8.59
C GLY A 23 5.93 3.83 -9.45
N GLY A 24 6.11 3.68 -10.78
CA GLY A 24 5.02 3.49 -11.74
C GLY A 24 4.46 4.75 -12.41
N VAL A 25 4.69 5.97 -11.90
CA VAL A 25 4.20 7.22 -12.55
C VAL A 25 5.12 7.62 -13.70
N THR A 26 4.53 8.04 -14.83
CA THR A 26 5.27 8.61 -15.96
C THR A 26 5.91 9.92 -15.51
N TRP A 27 7.21 9.86 -15.30
CA TRP A 27 8.00 10.97 -14.79
C TRP A 27 8.14 12.08 -15.82
N GLU A 28 7.97 13.32 -15.37
CA GLU A 28 8.71 14.40 -16.00
C GLU A 28 10.18 14.21 -15.64
N SER A 29 11.02 13.94 -16.63
CA SER A 29 12.49 13.80 -16.50
C SER A 29 13.19 15.07 -15.95
N ARG A 30 12.42 16.06 -15.50
CA ARG A 30 12.81 17.38 -14.98
C ARG A 30 11.90 17.80 -13.81
N TRP A 31 11.82 16.97 -12.78
CA TRP A 31 11.09 17.26 -11.54
C TRP A 31 11.52 18.59 -10.90
N VAL A 32 12.77 18.99 -11.09
CA VAL A 32 13.27 20.34 -10.85
C VAL A 32 14.07 20.78 -12.08
N ALA A 33 13.65 21.87 -12.72
CA ALA A 33 14.29 22.38 -13.94
C ALA A 33 15.57 23.19 -13.69
N ARG A 34 15.73 23.71 -12.47
CA ARG A 34 16.86 24.57 -12.09
C ARG A 34 17.36 24.24 -10.67
N PRO A 35 18.67 24.16 -10.42
CA PRO A 35 19.22 23.87 -9.09
C PRO A 35 18.88 24.91 -8.01
N ASP A 36 18.55 26.15 -8.39
CA ASP A 36 18.21 27.24 -7.48
C ASP A 36 16.70 27.31 -7.15
N GLN A 37 15.89 26.40 -7.70
CA GLN A 37 14.45 26.30 -7.42
C GLN A 37 14.24 25.57 -6.09
N PRO A 38 13.64 26.21 -5.07
CA PRO A 38 13.23 25.51 -3.87
C PRO A 38 12.21 24.43 -4.21
N ALA A 39 12.43 23.23 -3.67
CA ALA A 39 11.56 22.07 -3.89
C ALA A 39 11.30 21.30 -2.59
N VAL A 40 10.08 20.79 -2.45
CA VAL A 40 9.73 19.73 -1.50
C VAL A 40 9.52 18.46 -2.33
N VAL A 41 10.34 17.45 -2.06
CA VAL A 41 10.28 16.17 -2.77
C VAL A 41 9.86 15.10 -1.78
N VAL A 42 8.76 14.42 -2.06
CA VAL A 42 8.28 13.27 -1.27
C VAL A 42 8.51 12.02 -2.10
N GLY A 43 9.34 11.09 -1.64
CA GLY A 43 9.69 9.91 -2.41
C GLY A 43 9.94 8.68 -1.56
N THR A 44 9.96 7.52 -2.22
CA THR A 44 10.38 6.27 -1.56
C THR A 44 11.89 6.24 -1.36
N VAL A 45 12.34 5.38 -0.43
CA VAL A 45 13.75 5.06 -0.17
C VAL A 45 14.49 4.72 -1.45
N ASP A 46 13.90 3.89 -2.31
CA ASP A 46 14.49 3.53 -3.60
C ASP A 46 14.66 4.71 -4.55
N GLN A 47 13.63 5.55 -4.69
CA GLN A 47 13.69 6.67 -5.63
C GLN A 47 14.71 7.72 -5.19
N LEU A 48 14.76 8.04 -3.90
CA LEU A 48 15.69 9.02 -3.35
C LEU A 48 17.10 8.46 -3.22
N GLY A 49 17.23 7.31 -2.58
CA GLY A 49 18.51 6.67 -2.28
C GLY A 49 19.27 6.26 -3.54
N SER A 50 18.61 5.63 -4.52
CA SER A 50 19.29 5.25 -5.78
C SER A 50 19.84 6.46 -6.53
N ARG A 51 19.15 7.61 -6.48
CA ARG A 51 19.58 8.87 -7.10
C ARG A 51 20.78 9.47 -6.39
N LEU A 52 20.75 9.51 -5.05
CA LEU A 52 21.89 9.93 -4.24
C LEU A 52 23.14 9.10 -4.55
N LEU A 53 22.97 7.81 -4.83
CA LEU A 53 24.05 6.86 -5.16
C LEU A 53 24.38 6.78 -6.65
N PHE A 54 24.02 7.79 -7.46
CA PHE A 54 24.31 7.84 -8.91
C PHE A 54 23.77 6.64 -9.73
N ARG A 55 22.78 5.93 -9.22
CA ARG A 55 22.13 4.77 -9.87
C ARG A 55 20.61 4.90 -9.88
N GLY A 56 20.12 6.14 -10.03
CA GLY A 56 18.70 6.46 -10.03
C GLY A 56 17.88 5.53 -10.93
N TYR A 57 16.93 4.80 -10.34
CA TYR A 57 16.10 3.86 -11.07
C TYR A 57 15.20 4.57 -12.09
N GLY A 58 15.07 3.97 -13.28
CA GLY A 58 14.29 4.54 -14.38
C GLY A 58 14.91 5.77 -15.06
N LEU A 59 16.14 6.15 -14.70
CA LEU A 59 16.86 7.26 -15.34
C LEU A 59 17.82 6.77 -16.42
N SER A 60 18.01 7.60 -17.45
CA SER A 60 19.13 7.41 -18.38
C SER A 60 20.47 7.67 -17.69
N ASP A 61 21.51 6.99 -18.17
CA ASP A 61 22.90 7.11 -17.71
C ASP A 61 23.44 8.56 -17.69
N ARG A 62 22.92 9.42 -18.57
CA ARG A 62 23.29 10.83 -18.66
C ARG A 62 22.59 11.72 -17.62
N MET A 63 21.45 11.28 -17.07
CA MET A 63 20.69 12.04 -16.07
C MET A 63 21.08 11.69 -14.62
N LYS A 64 21.60 10.48 -14.38
CA LYS A 64 22.06 10.03 -13.06
C LYS A 64 22.95 11.03 -12.30
N PRO A 65 23.96 11.70 -12.91
CA PRO A 65 24.80 12.63 -12.16
C PRO A 65 24.09 13.95 -11.84
N ILE A 66 23.08 14.34 -12.63
CA ILE A 66 22.27 15.54 -12.39
C ILE A 66 21.40 15.30 -11.16
N ASP A 67 20.66 14.19 -11.13
CA ASP A 67 19.80 13.85 -9.98
C ASP A 67 20.65 13.65 -8.72
N ALA A 68 21.81 12.99 -8.80
CA ALA A 68 22.72 12.86 -7.66
C ALA A 68 23.15 14.21 -7.09
N ALA A 69 23.45 15.19 -7.95
CA ALA A 69 23.81 16.54 -7.50
C ALA A 69 22.64 17.27 -6.85
N LEU A 70 21.43 17.17 -7.42
CA LEU A 70 20.21 17.80 -6.88
C LEU A 70 19.79 17.20 -5.53
N PHE A 71 20.00 15.90 -5.31
CA PHE A 71 19.70 15.25 -4.04
C PHE A 71 20.81 15.38 -3.00
N GLY A 72 22.08 15.39 -3.43
CA GLY A 72 23.23 15.40 -2.52
C GLY A 72 23.71 16.78 -2.07
N THR A 73 23.23 17.88 -2.69
CA THR A 73 23.71 19.24 -2.42
C THR A 73 22.59 20.16 -1.95
N ASP A 74 22.80 20.84 -0.83
CA ASP A 74 21.86 21.81 -0.23
C ASP A 74 20.48 21.19 0.10
N THR A 75 20.50 19.91 0.47
CA THR A 75 19.29 19.11 0.74
C THR A 75 19.17 18.80 2.22
N LEU A 76 17.96 18.99 2.75
CA LEU A 76 17.52 18.41 4.01
C LEU A 76 16.71 17.14 3.73
N LEU A 77 17.27 15.99 4.05
CA LEU A 77 16.60 14.70 3.94
C LEU A 77 15.92 14.37 5.27
N ILE A 78 14.59 14.28 5.24
CA ILE A 78 13.79 13.80 6.36
C ILE A 78 13.43 12.35 6.07
N LEU A 79 13.93 11.44 6.91
CA LEU A 79 13.61 10.03 6.86
C LEU A 79 12.50 9.75 7.87
N ASP A 80 11.27 9.72 7.37
CA ASP A 80 10.12 9.29 8.14
C ASP A 80 10.14 7.76 8.32
N GLU A 81 9.66 7.29 9.48
CA GLU A 81 9.70 5.87 9.88
C GLU A 81 11.09 5.23 9.66
N ALA A 82 12.14 5.93 10.09
CA ALA A 82 13.54 5.62 9.77
C ALA A 82 13.98 4.18 10.14
N HIS A 83 13.28 3.53 11.08
CA HIS A 83 13.49 2.13 11.48
C HIS A 83 13.27 1.12 10.34
N LEU A 84 12.54 1.50 9.28
CA LEU A 84 12.37 0.68 8.07
C LEU A 84 13.53 0.84 7.08
N SER A 85 14.39 1.83 7.29
CA SER A 85 15.44 2.23 6.36
C SER A 85 16.79 2.40 7.04
N ASP A 86 17.04 1.60 8.09
CA ASP A 86 18.30 1.61 8.85
C ASP A 86 19.52 1.47 7.92
N ALA A 87 19.41 0.65 6.88
CA ALA A 87 20.45 0.48 5.86
C ALA A 87 20.74 1.77 5.10
N LEU A 88 19.70 2.49 4.66
CA LEU A 88 19.88 3.80 4.04
C LEU A 88 20.49 4.81 5.02
N VAL A 89 20.02 4.86 6.26
CA VAL A 89 20.55 5.76 7.31
C VAL A 89 22.05 5.52 7.50
N GLU A 90 22.46 4.26 7.63
CA GLU A 90 23.86 3.88 7.80
C GLU A 90 24.71 4.17 6.55
N THR A 91 24.18 3.90 5.35
CA THR A 91 24.82 4.23 4.08
C THR A 91 25.05 5.73 3.92
N ILE A 92 24.02 6.56 4.18
CA ILE A 92 24.14 8.02 4.09
C ILE A 92 25.11 8.54 5.14
N GLY A 93 25.06 8.01 6.36
CA GLY A 93 26.04 8.34 7.40
C GLY A 93 27.48 8.00 6.99
N GLY A 94 27.68 6.88 6.27
CA GLY A 94 28.96 6.52 5.67
C GLY A 94 29.44 7.53 4.62
N ILE A 95 28.55 7.94 3.72
CA ILE A 95 28.85 8.94 2.69
C ILE A 95 29.17 10.29 3.32
N ALA A 96 28.38 10.73 4.30
CA ALA A 96 28.61 12.00 4.98
C ALA A 96 29.98 12.05 5.68
N ARG A 97 30.43 10.93 6.28
CA ARG A 97 31.79 10.82 6.83
C ARG A 97 32.86 10.96 5.74
N LEU A 98 32.69 10.25 4.63
CA LEU A 98 33.62 10.35 3.49
C LEU A 98 33.66 11.77 2.89
N GLU A 99 32.52 12.48 2.87
CA GLU A 99 32.48 13.87 2.41
C GLU A 99 33.19 14.83 3.37
N HIS A 100 33.00 14.65 4.67
CA HIS A 100 33.64 15.45 5.71
C HIS A 100 35.17 15.30 5.70
N ASP A 101 35.69 14.10 5.43
CA ASP A 101 37.12 13.82 5.42
C ASP A 101 37.86 14.38 4.18
N LEU A 102 37.13 14.92 3.19
CA LEU A 102 37.72 15.56 2.01
C LEU A 102 38.14 17.00 2.33
N ALA A 103 39.41 17.16 2.71
CA ALA A 103 40.05 18.36 3.27
C ALA A 103 39.92 19.71 2.54
N GLU A 104 39.37 19.78 1.32
CA GLU A 104 39.28 21.03 0.55
C GLU A 104 38.02 21.07 -0.33
N ARG A 105 36.93 21.70 0.13
CA ARG A 105 35.76 21.95 -0.73
C ARG A 105 35.04 23.28 -0.46
N PRO A 106 34.64 24.02 -1.51
CA PRO A 106 33.86 25.26 -1.41
C PRO A 106 32.38 25.03 -1.06
N LEU A 107 31.92 23.78 -0.90
CA LEU A 107 30.50 23.42 -0.72
C LEU A 107 30.24 22.50 0.50
N VAL A 108 31.21 22.31 1.41
CA VAL A 108 31.02 21.47 2.62
C VAL A 108 29.81 21.94 3.44
N ASP A 109 29.62 23.26 3.54
CA ASP A 109 28.49 23.85 4.27
C ASP A 109 27.11 23.51 3.66
N ARG A 110 27.10 22.98 2.43
CA ARG A 110 25.93 22.55 1.66
C ARG A 110 25.86 21.04 1.49
N SER A 111 26.59 20.26 2.29
CA SER A 111 26.41 18.81 2.32
C SER A 111 25.00 18.42 2.78
N LEU A 112 24.56 17.25 2.32
CA LEU A 112 23.29 16.63 2.72
C LEU A 112 23.15 16.58 4.25
N ARG A 113 22.04 17.10 4.77
CA ARG A 113 21.67 16.98 6.18
C ARG A 113 20.56 15.96 6.32
N THR A 114 20.66 15.10 7.32
CA THR A 114 19.65 14.08 7.60
C THR A 114 18.94 14.33 8.92
N VAL A 115 17.63 14.10 8.92
CA VAL A 115 16.80 14.06 10.12
C VAL A 115 16.06 12.73 10.10
N SER A 116 16.31 11.87 11.08
CA SER A 116 15.62 10.59 11.23
C SER A 116 14.47 10.74 12.21
N MET A 117 13.26 10.34 11.79
CA MET A 117 12.07 10.29 12.62
C MET A 117 11.72 8.83 12.90
N THR A 118 11.73 8.41 14.17
CA THR A 118 11.40 7.04 14.57
C THR A 118 10.90 6.98 16.01
N ALA A 119 9.87 6.17 16.24
CA ALA A 119 9.40 5.85 17.60
C ALA A 119 10.33 4.87 18.32
N THR A 120 11.08 4.07 17.56
CA THR A 120 11.84 2.91 18.05
C THR A 120 13.30 3.02 17.61
N PRO A 121 14.07 4.01 18.12
CA PRO A 121 15.48 4.14 17.77
C PRO A 121 16.26 2.91 18.27
N ARG A 122 16.99 2.27 17.34
CA ARG A 122 17.84 1.11 17.62
C ARG A 122 19.20 1.50 18.18
N LEU A 123 19.68 2.70 17.83
CA LEU A 123 20.91 3.28 18.35
C LEU A 123 20.56 4.39 19.34
N PRO A 124 21.34 4.57 20.41
CA PRO A 124 21.20 5.73 21.29
C PRO A 124 21.31 7.02 20.49
N ILE A 125 20.28 7.88 20.54
CA ILE A 125 20.30 9.20 19.89
C ILE A 125 21.03 10.17 20.82
N GLY A 126 22.37 10.08 20.86
CA GLY A 126 23.19 10.97 21.70
C GLY A 126 22.79 10.98 23.19
N GLU A 127 23.09 12.09 23.86
CA GLU A 127 22.82 12.28 25.31
C GLU A 127 21.48 12.98 25.60
N GLN A 128 20.76 13.43 24.57
CA GLN A 128 19.53 14.21 24.73
C GLN A 128 18.31 13.28 24.87
N PRO A 129 17.40 13.54 25.83
CA PRO A 129 16.18 12.77 25.93
C PRO A 129 15.27 13.07 24.73
N LEU A 130 14.64 12.03 24.18
CA LEU A 130 13.72 12.15 23.05
C LEU A 130 12.40 12.85 23.43
N VAL A 131 12.02 12.80 24.72
CA VAL A 131 10.86 13.48 25.29
C VAL A 131 11.35 14.38 26.40
N THR A 132 11.03 15.66 26.32
CA THR A 132 11.44 16.71 27.25
C THR A 132 10.31 17.09 28.21
N ASP A 133 10.61 17.90 29.22
CA ASP A 133 9.59 18.45 30.11
C ASP A 133 8.64 19.40 29.37
N ASP A 134 9.10 20.07 28.31
CA ASP A 134 8.24 20.91 27.47
C ASP A 134 7.18 20.05 26.75
N ASP A 135 7.57 18.88 26.23
CA ASP A 135 6.63 17.94 25.59
C ASP A 135 5.59 17.41 26.59
N ARG A 136 5.98 17.18 27.84
CA ARG A 136 5.07 16.73 28.91
C ARG A 136 4.06 17.79 29.33
N ASN A 137 4.35 19.06 29.09
CA ASN A 137 3.48 20.19 29.41
C ASN A 137 2.75 20.74 28.17
N ASP A 138 3.03 20.20 26.99
CA ASP A 138 2.37 20.62 25.75
C ASP A 138 0.94 20.08 25.67
N ALA A 139 -0.01 20.95 25.35
CA ALA A 139 -1.43 20.63 25.37
C ALA A 139 -1.87 19.56 24.34
N VAL A 140 -1.05 19.29 23.32
CA VAL A 140 -1.32 18.29 22.28
C VAL A 140 -0.54 17.00 22.55
N ALA A 141 0.69 17.10 23.02
CA ALA A 141 1.53 15.94 23.31
C ALA A 141 1.14 15.26 24.63
N GLU A 142 0.84 16.02 25.69
CA GLU A 142 0.57 15.47 27.03
C GLU A 142 -0.47 14.35 27.01
N PRO A 143 -1.67 14.48 26.42
CA PRO A 143 -2.66 13.40 26.42
C PRO A 143 -2.14 12.13 25.73
N ARG A 144 -1.34 12.29 24.67
CA ARG A 144 -0.74 11.16 23.94
C ARG A 144 0.34 10.46 24.75
N LEU A 145 1.11 11.23 25.52
CA LEU A 145 2.20 10.74 26.36
C LEU A 145 1.66 10.02 27.60
N SER A 146 0.57 10.52 28.19
CA SER A 146 -0.03 10.00 29.42
C SER A 146 -1.08 8.90 29.22
N ALA A 147 -1.54 8.67 27.98
CA ALA A 147 -2.49 7.61 27.66
C ALA A 147 -1.98 6.21 28.05
N VAL A 148 -2.80 5.49 28.79
CA VAL A 148 -2.57 4.12 29.25
C VAL A 148 -3.14 3.13 28.23
N LYS A 149 -2.33 2.14 27.85
CA LYS A 149 -2.72 1.16 26.82
C LYS A 149 -2.48 -0.25 27.33
N TRP A 150 -3.47 -0.85 27.97
CA TRP A 150 -3.31 -2.19 28.53
C TRP A 150 -3.23 -3.24 27.42
N ALA A 151 -2.12 -3.98 27.38
CA ALA A 151 -1.93 -5.14 26.55
C ALA A 151 -2.11 -6.41 27.38
N ARG A 152 -3.27 -7.06 27.22
CA ARG A 152 -3.60 -8.35 27.82
C ARG A 152 -2.93 -9.47 27.05
N LEU A 153 -2.25 -10.38 27.76
CA LEU A 153 -1.50 -11.48 27.14
C LEU A 153 -2.33 -12.77 27.11
N VAL A 154 -2.52 -13.30 25.90
CA VAL A 154 -3.32 -14.50 25.62
C VAL A 154 -2.42 -15.57 24.99
N ASP A 155 -2.28 -16.70 25.66
CA ASP A 155 -1.54 -17.88 25.18
C ASP A 155 -2.49 -19.01 24.82
N LEU A 156 -2.33 -19.62 23.64
CA LEU A 156 -3.17 -20.74 23.19
C LEU A 156 -2.44 -22.06 23.48
N GLU A 157 -2.93 -22.89 24.39
CA GLU A 157 -2.23 -24.14 24.81
C GLU A 157 -2.20 -25.22 23.72
N TYR A 158 -3.20 -25.27 22.85
CA TYR A 158 -3.38 -26.32 21.85
C TYR A 158 -3.71 -25.74 20.48
N ALA A 159 -2.70 -25.22 19.79
CA ALA A 159 -2.75 -25.26 18.34
C ALA A 159 -2.65 -26.74 17.92
N ALA A 160 -3.77 -27.36 17.53
CA ALA A 160 -3.72 -28.71 16.98
C ALA A 160 -2.72 -28.73 15.81
N ALA A 161 -1.97 -29.83 15.63
CA ALA A 161 -0.96 -30.13 14.61
C ALA A 161 -0.73 -29.04 13.53
N PRO A 162 0.53 -28.70 13.16
CA PRO A 162 0.93 -27.48 12.43
C PRO A 162 -0.06 -26.84 11.43
N GLY A 163 -0.81 -27.65 10.65
CA GLY A 163 -1.86 -27.18 9.76
C GLY A 163 -3.16 -26.60 10.39
N ARG A 164 -3.48 -26.81 11.68
CA ARG A 164 -4.68 -26.21 12.33
C ARG A 164 -4.40 -24.97 13.16
N ALA A 165 -3.13 -24.73 13.53
CA ALA A 165 -2.68 -23.58 14.30
C ALA A 165 -3.20 -22.24 13.77
N ALA A 166 -3.17 -22.05 12.44
CA ALA A 166 -3.62 -20.81 11.83
C ALA A 166 -5.13 -20.56 11.96
N THR A 167 -5.92 -21.63 11.87
CA THR A 167 -7.38 -21.54 12.01
C THR A 167 -7.76 -21.23 13.45
N ASP A 168 -7.07 -21.84 14.42
CA ASP A 168 -7.34 -21.66 15.85
C ASP A 168 -6.93 -20.25 16.32
N VAL A 169 -5.76 -19.76 15.88
CA VAL A 169 -5.33 -18.37 16.12
C VAL A 169 -6.33 -17.39 15.50
N GLY A 170 -6.69 -17.59 14.22
CA GLY A 170 -7.63 -16.70 13.55
C GLY A 170 -8.97 -16.63 14.28
N ARG A 171 -9.42 -17.79 14.78
CA ARG A 171 -10.66 -17.94 15.52
C ARG A 171 -10.62 -17.27 16.88
N ALA A 172 -9.49 -17.37 17.60
CA ALA A 172 -9.28 -16.67 18.87
C ALA A 172 -9.32 -15.15 18.65
N MET A 173 -8.54 -14.63 17.69
CA MET A 173 -8.48 -13.20 17.38
C MET A 173 -9.85 -12.64 16.93
N ALA A 174 -10.58 -13.38 16.08
CA ALA A 174 -11.92 -13.01 15.64
C ALA A 174 -12.94 -12.97 16.80
N SER A 175 -12.85 -13.93 17.72
CA SER A 175 -13.69 -13.96 18.94
C SER A 175 -13.40 -12.77 19.84
N THR A 176 -12.12 -12.51 20.13
CA THR A 176 -11.68 -11.36 20.95
C THR A 176 -12.16 -10.03 20.37
N ALA A 177 -12.00 -9.82 19.06
CA ALA A 177 -12.45 -8.59 18.40
C ALA A 177 -13.97 -8.44 18.46
N THR A 178 -14.71 -9.53 18.29
CA THR A 178 -16.17 -9.55 18.41
C THR A 178 -16.63 -9.21 19.83
N ASP A 179 -15.92 -9.71 20.85
CA ASP A 179 -16.24 -9.47 22.25
C ASP A 179 -15.93 -8.02 22.65
N LEU A 180 -14.80 -7.46 22.21
CA LEU A 180 -14.46 -6.05 22.41
C LEU A 180 -15.55 -5.10 21.92
N VAL A 181 -16.07 -5.35 20.72
CA VAL A 181 -17.16 -4.55 20.14
C VAL A 181 -18.48 -4.70 20.92
N ARG A 182 -18.71 -5.84 21.57
CA ARG A 182 -19.97 -6.13 22.30
C ARG A 182 -20.00 -5.60 23.73
N ARG A 183 -18.85 -5.24 24.31
CA ARG A 183 -18.79 -4.77 25.70
C ARG A 183 -19.51 -3.43 25.86
N THR A 184 -20.50 -3.40 26.75
CA THR A 184 -21.36 -2.23 27.00
C THR A 184 -20.73 -1.18 27.90
N GLU A 185 -19.71 -1.54 28.68
CA GLU A 185 -19.05 -0.64 29.65
C GLU A 185 -18.03 0.30 28.99
N ARG A 186 -17.44 -0.12 27.87
CA ARG A 186 -16.57 0.66 26.99
C ARG A 186 -16.92 0.30 25.55
N SER A 187 -17.84 1.06 24.94
CA SER A 187 -18.21 0.81 23.54
C SER A 187 -17.00 1.10 22.63
N CYS A 188 -16.33 0.06 22.16
CA CYS A 188 -15.29 0.18 21.16
C CYS A 188 -15.96 0.39 19.80
N GLY A 189 -15.86 1.60 19.26
CA GLY A 189 -16.39 1.92 17.94
C GLY A 189 -15.53 1.34 16.83
N VAL A 190 -14.22 1.22 17.06
CA VAL A 190 -13.26 0.68 16.09
C VAL A 190 -12.27 -0.25 16.78
N VAL A 191 -12.21 -1.51 16.31
CA VAL A 191 -11.21 -2.50 16.72
C VAL A 191 -10.31 -2.83 15.54
N LEU A 192 -8.99 -2.68 15.74
CA LEU A 192 -7.98 -3.11 14.79
C LEU A 192 -7.54 -4.54 15.10
N VAL A 193 -7.48 -5.40 14.08
CA VAL A 193 -6.99 -6.77 14.22
C VAL A 193 -5.77 -6.95 13.32
N VAL A 194 -4.57 -7.12 13.90
CA VAL A 194 -3.31 -7.20 13.11
C VAL A 194 -2.72 -8.60 13.16
N ALA A 195 -2.66 -9.25 12.00
CA ALA A 195 -2.02 -10.54 11.78
C ALA A 195 -0.64 -10.38 11.10
N ASN A 196 0.29 -11.29 11.36
CA ASN A 196 1.64 -11.23 10.77
C ASN A 196 1.70 -11.73 9.32
N THR A 197 0.67 -12.40 8.81
CA THR A 197 0.64 -12.93 7.44
C THR A 197 -0.68 -12.63 6.75
N ILE A 198 -0.64 -12.49 5.42
CA ILE A 198 -1.84 -12.24 4.59
C ILE A 198 -2.85 -13.38 4.74
N ALA A 199 -2.37 -14.64 4.78
CA ALA A 199 -3.21 -15.82 4.91
C ALA A 199 -4.02 -15.82 6.23
N LEU A 200 -3.39 -15.45 7.35
CA LEU A 200 -4.09 -15.35 8.64
C LEU A 200 -5.08 -14.18 8.65
N ALA A 201 -4.70 -13.01 8.13
CA ALA A 201 -5.59 -11.86 8.02
C ALA A 201 -6.86 -12.20 7.22
N ARG A 202 -6.70 -12.88 6.07
CA ARG A 202 -7.83 -13.35 5.26
C ARG A 202 -8.69 -14.38 5.98
N THR A 203 -8.07 -15.30 6.74
CA THR A 203 -8.78 -16.29 7.57
C THR A 203 -9.65 -15.62 8.64
N ILE A 204 -9.08 -14.67 9.39
CA ILE A 204 -9.79 -13.87 10.41
C ILE A 204 -10.96 -13.10 9.78
N HIS A 205 -10.69 -12.43 8.66
CA HIS A 205 -11.71 -11.66 7.93
C HIS A 205 -12.87 -12.54 7.45
N GLY A 206 -12.58 -13.76 6.94
CA GLY A 206 -13.60 -14.74 6.56
C GLY A 206 -14.49 -15.14 7.75
N GLN A 207 -13.87 -15.51 8.88
CA GLN A 207 -14.57 -15.91 10.10
C GLN A 207 -15.43 -14.78 10.70
N LEU A 208 -14.93 -13.55 10.68
CA LEU A 208 -15.68 -12.37 11.13
C LEU A 208 -16.88 -12.08 10.22
N ASN A 209 -16.71 -12.22 8.90
CA ASN A 209 -17.82 -12.07 7.95
C ASN A 209 -18.89 -13.15 8.10
N GLU A 210 -18.50 -14.41 8.32
CA GLU A 210 -19.44 -15.48 8.65
C GLU A 210 -20.20 -15.17 9.94
N THR A 211 -19.50 -14.71 10.97
CA THR A 211 -20.12 -14.29 12.23
C THR A 211 -21.08 -13.11 12.03
N ALA A 212 -20.72 -12.17 11.16
CA ALA A 212 -21.54 -11.02 10.81
C ALA A 212 -22.85 -11.41 10.09
N LYS A 213 -22.79 -12.43 9.22
CA LYS A 213 -23.94 -12.97 8.47
C LYS A 213 -24.83 -13.89 9.29
N ALA A 214 -24.24 -14.81 10.07
CA ALA A 214 -24.96 -15.87 10.79
C ALA A 214 -25.82 -15.33 11.95
N LYS A 215 -25.40 -14.22 12.58
CA LYS A 215 -26.21 -13.53 13.58
C LYS A 215 -26.98 -12.44 12.85
N ALA A 216 -28.28 -12.66 12.57
CA ALA A 216 -29.16 -11.80 11.75
C ALA A 216 -29.28 -10.29 12.15
N LYS A 217 -28.45 -9.81 13.08
CA LYS A 217 -28.20 -8.41 13.46
C LYS A 217 -26.78 -8.28 14.06
N ALA A 218 -25.73 -8.74 13.38
CA ALA A 218 -24.38 -8.50 13.90
C ALA A 218 -24.11 -6.99 13.94
N PRO A 219 -23.72 -6.43 15.08
CA PRO A 219 -23.69 -4.98 15.29
C PRO A 219 -22.43 -4.32 14.71
N PHE A 220 -21.75 -4.92 13.73
CA PHE A 220 -20.48 -4.38 13.23
C PHE A 220 -20.23 -4.65 11.75
N ASP A 221 -19.44 -3.77 11.14
CA ASP A 221 -18.82 -3.93 9.82
C ASP A 221 -17.45 -4.60 9.95
N VAL A 222 -17.01 -5.27 8.89
CA VAL A 222 -15.70 -5.92 8.82
C VAL A 222 -15.04 -5.53 7.51
N GLU A 223 -13.81 -5.03 7.58
CA GLU A 223 -13.01 -4.69 6.41
C GLU A 223 -11.60 -5.29 6.50
N LEU A 224 -10.95 -5.47 5.35
CA LEU A 224 -9.60 -6.05 5.24
C LEU A 224 -8.63 -5.07 4.58
N VAL A 225 -7.47 -4.87 5.21
CA VAL A 225 -6.39 -4.00 4.73
C VAL A 225 -5.10 -4.81 4.68
N VAL A 226 -4.75 -5.26 3.49
CA VAL A 226 -3.49 -5.97 3.22
C VAL A 226 -2.67 -5.21 2.19
N GLY A 227 -1.38 -5.53 2.09
CA GLY A 227 -0.48 -4.90 1.14
C GLY A 227 -0.64 -5.48 -0.26
N ARG A 228 0.25 -5.03 -1.16
CA ARG A 228 0.28 -5.46 -2.56
C ARG A 228 -1.11 -5.39 -3.22
N CYS A 229 -1.77 -4.24 -3.08
CA CYS A 229 -3.05 -3.90 -3.70
C CYS A 229 -2.85 -2.82 -4.78
N ARG A 230 -3.67 -2.78 -5.84
CA ARG A 230 -3.55 -1.70 -6.85
C ARG A 230 -3.99 -0.37 -6.24
N ALA A 231 -3.48 0.75 -6.77
CA ALA A 231 -3.80 2.08 -6.24
C ALA A 231 -5.30 2.39 -6.24
N ILE A 232 -5.98 1.99 -7.32
CA ILE A 232 -7.42 2.24 -7.48
C ILE A 232 -8.27 1.51 -6.44
N GLU A 233 -7.99 0.24 -6.17
CA GLU A 233 -8.73 -0.55 -5.19
C GLU A 233 -8.45 -0.10 -3.77
N ARG A 234 -7.16 0.18 -3.46
CA ARG A 234 -6.77 0.72 -2.16
C ARG A 234 -7.54 2.01 -1.85
N GLU A 235 -7.62 2.93 -2.81
CA GLU A 235 -8.34 4.19 -2.62
C GLU A 235 -9.84 3.97 -2.42
N ALA A 236 -10.44 3.11 -3.25
CA ALA A 236 -11.86 2.84 -3.19
C ALA A 236 -12.27 2.11 -1.91
N ASN A 237 -11.51 1.09 -1.49
CA ASN A 237 -11.70 0.41 -0.20
C ASN A 237 -11.53 1.41 0.95
N ARG A 238 -10.43 2.19 0.96
CA ARG A 238 -10.14 3.17 2.02
C ARG A 238 -11.28 4.17 2.17
N SER A 239 -11.79 4.72 1.08
CA SER A 239 -12.87 5.71 1.10
C SER A 239 -14.13 5.22 1.82
N ALA A 240 -14.38 3.91 1.86
CA ALA A 240 -15.57 3.34 2.52
C ALA A 240 -15.50 3.38 4.07
N TRP A 241 -14.30 3.42 4.65
CA TRP A 241 -14.11 3.31 6.10
C TRP A 241 -13.18 4.38 6.72
N TRP A 242 -12.46 5.17 5.91
CA TRP A 242 -11.42 6.09 6.38
C TRP A 242 -11.90 7.11 7.42
N GLU A 243 -13.05 7.74 7.19
CA GLU A 243 -13.60 8.74 8.12
C GLU A 243 -13.90 8.15 9.51
N ARG A 244 -14.11 6.83 9.61
CA ARG A 244 -14.38 6.13 10.86
C ARG A 244 -13.11 5.78 11.63
N VAL A 245 -11.92 5.93 11.06
CA VAL A 245 -10.66 5.44 11.67
C VAL A 245 -9.51 6.45 11.64
N ARG A 246 -9.64 7.58 10.93
CA ARG A 246 -8.58 8.59 10.89
C ARG A 246 -8.42 9.29 12.24
N SER A 247 -7.21 9.79 12.51
CA SER A 247 -6.98 10.69 13.65
C SER A 247 -7.95 11.87 13.64
N GLY A 248 -8.49 12.20 14.80
CA GLY A 248 -9.45 13.30 14.97
C GLY A 248 -10.85 12.97 14.44
N ARG A 249 -11.18 11.68 14.29
CA ARG A 249 -12.55 11.23 14.00
C ARG A 249 -13.53 11.62 15.09
N GLU A 250 -14.79 11.82 14.71
CA GLU A 250 -15.88 11.96 15.66
C GLU A 250 -16.27 10.58 16.21
N ARG A 251 -16.12 10.38 17.52
CA ARG A 251 -16.56 9.17 18.21
C ARG A 251 -18.02 9.35 18.62
N GLY A 252 -18.94 8.91 17.77
CA GLY A 252 -20.39 8.96 18.02
C GLY A 252 -20.98 7.60 18.39
N ALA A 253 -21.96 7.58 19.30
CA ALA A 253 -22.65 6.36 19.75
C ALA A 253 -23.54 5.72 18.65
N ASP A 254 -23.94 6.49 17.64
CA ASP A 254 -24.80 6.03 16.54
C ASP A 254 -24.02 5.40 15.38
N THR A 255 -22.67 5.44 15.43
CA THR A 255 -21.83 4.82 14.41
C THR A 255 -21.77 3.33 14.65
N ARG A 256 -22.16 2.54 13.66
CA ARG A 256 -22.02 1.09 13.68
C ARG A 256 -20.54 0.73 13.94
N PRO A 257 -20.21 -0.16 14.88
CA PRO A 257 -18.82 -0.55 15.12
C PRO A 257 -18.12 -1.11 13.86
N LEU A 258 -16.80 -0.93 13.78
CA LEU A 258 -15.94 -1.43 12.71
C LEU A 258 -14.86 -2.35 13.27
N ILE A 259 -14.69 -3.52 12.66
CA ILE A 259 -13.52 -4.36 12.85
C ILE A 259 -12.65 -4.27 11.59
N LEU A 260 -11.48 -3.64 11.71
CA LEU A 260 -10.52 -3.51 10.63
C LEU A 260 -9.48 -4.61 10.77
N VAL A 261 -9.51 -5.61 9.89
CA VAL A 261 -8.49 -6.66 9.85
C VAL A 261 -7.35 -6.20 8.96
N ALA A 262 -6.12 -6.30 9.43
CA ALA A 262 -4.96 -5.84 8.72
C ALA A 262 -3.74 -6.73 8.91
N THR A 263 -2.76 -6.54 8.05
CA THR A 263 -1.39 -7.05 8.17
C THR A 263 -0.46 -5.91 8.64
N GLN A 264 0.84 -6.03 8.41
CA GLN A 264 1.84 -5.00 8.67
C GLN A 264 1.59 -3.66 7.97
N THR A 265 0.69 -3.59 7.00
CA THR A 265 0.40 -2.35 6.25
C THR A 265 -0.07 -1.19 7.11
N VAL A 266 -0.61 -1.45 8.30
CA VAL A 266 -1.04 -0.41 9.25
C VAL A 266 0.06 0.00 10.23
N GLU A 267 1.21 -0.69 10.22
CA GLU A 267 2.37 -0.33 11.04
C GLU A 267 3.04 0.95 10.53
N VAL A 268 2.93 1.26 9.24
CA VAL A 268 3.73 2.30 8.57
C VAL A 268 2.86 3.28 7.80
N GLY A 269 3.06 4.58 8.03
CA GLY A 269 2.57 5.64 7.13
C GLY A 269 1.05 5.83 7.09
N VAL A 270 0.27 5.13 7.93
CA VAL A 270 -1.19 5.33 8.02
C VAL A 270 -1.57 6.03 9.32
N ASP A 271 -2.28 7.15 9.21
CA ASP A 271 -2.74 7.96 10.35
C ASP A 271 -4.05 7.41 10.95
N LEU A 272 -4.00 6.17 11.45
CA LEU A 272 -5.12 5.50 12.11
C LEU A 272 -5.16 5.82 13.60
N ASP A 273 -6.37 6.05 14.09
CA ASP A 273 -6.74 6.10 15.49
C ASP A 273 -7.84 5.05 15.72
N VAL A 274 -7.63 4.12 16.63
CA VAL A 274 -8.57 3.02 16.96
C VAL A 274 -8.76 2.90 18.46
N ASP A 275 -9.86 2.29 18.90
CA ASP A 275 -10.22 2.21 20.33
C ASP A 275 -9.58 1.00 21.02
N ALA A 276 -9.33 -0.07 20.27
CA ALA A 276 -8.70 -1.29 20.75
C ALA A 276 -7.93 -2.01 19.64
N LEU A 277 -6.95 -2.81 20.05
CA LEU A 277 -6.13 -3.65 19.16
C LEU A 277 -6.21 -5.11 19.60
N VAL A 278 -6.36 -6.02 18.63
CA VAL A 278 -6.10 -7.46 18.79
C VAL A 278 -4.96 -7.80 17.84
N THR A 279 -3.82 -8.22 18.35
CA THR A 279 -2.65 -8.45 17.51
C THR A 279 -1.99 -9.78 17.79
N GLU A 280 -1.50 -10.42 16.74
CA GLU A 280 -0.60 -11.57 16.87
C GLU A 280 0.72 -11.11 17.52
N ALA A 281 1.31 -11.96 18.37
CA ALA A 281 2.63 -11.72 18.94
C ALA A 281 3.66 -11.39 17.84
N ALA A 282 4.46 -10.36 18.08
CA ALA A 282 5.42 -9.81 17.14
C ALA A 282 6.61 -9.21 17.90
N PRO A 283 7.70 -8.82 17.23
CA PRO A 283 8.79 -8.11 17.87
C PRO A 283 8.34 -6.79 18.48
N ILE A 284 9.12 -6.29 19.44
CA ILE A 284 8.72 -5.10 20.19
C ILE A 284 8.55 -3.86 19.32
N ASP A 285 9.35 -3.69 18.28
CA ASP A 285 9.24 -2.57 17.35
C ASP A 285 7.93 -2.61 16.56
N ALA A 286 7.53 -3.78 16.07
CA ALA A 286 6.23 -3.94 15.40
C ALA A 286 5.07 -3.69 16.37
N LEU A 287 5.13 -4.23 17.60
CA LEU A 287 4.09 -3.98 18.61
C LEU A 287 3.99 -2.50 18.96
N VAL A 288 5.11 -1.80 19.18
CA VAL A 288 5.12 -0.34 19.44
C VAL A 288 4.41 0.41 18.31
N GLN A 289 4.68 0.06 17.05
CA GLN A 289 4.02 0.69 15.89
C GLN A 289 2.51 0.40 15.83
N ARG A 290 2.08 -0.84 16.12
CA ARG A 290 0.66 -1.22 16.18
C ARG A 290 -0.07 -0.49 17.32
N PHE A 291 0.51 -0.44 18.51
CA PHE A 291 -0.04 0.29 19.66
C PHE A 291 -0.01 1.81 19.48
N GLY A 292 0.88 2.33 18.61
CA GLY A 292 0.89 3.72 18.16
C GLY A 292 -0.38 4.16 17.39
N ARG A 293 -1.22 3.20 16.98
CA ARG A 293 -2.54 3.44 16.36
C ARG A 293 -3.70 3.41 17.36
N VAL A 294 -3.49 2.83 18.56
CA VAL A 294 -4.51 2.76 19.63
C VAL A 294 -4.52 4.05 20.41
N ASP A 295 -5.68 4.68 20.57
CA ASP A 295 -5.86 6.01 21.18
C ASP A 295 -4.72 6.97 20.82
N ARG A 296 -4.52 7.14 19.51
CA ARG A 296 -3.36 7.84 18.94
C ARG A 296 -3.27 9.29 19.42
N LEU A 297 -4.42 9.90 19.70
CA LEU A 297 -4.52 11.27 20.21
C LEU A 297 -4.61 11.35 21.74
N GLY A 298 -4.68 10.22 22.46
CA GLY A 298 -4.77 10.19 23.92
C GLY A 298 -6.10 10.71 24.47
N THR A 299 -7.17 10.58 23.69
CA THR A 299 -8.49 11.16 24.02
C THR A 299 -9.39 10.19 24.77
N LEU A 300 -9.10 8.88 24.73
CA LEU A 300 -9.75 7.89 25.60
C LEU A 300 -9.06 7.85 26.97
N GLY A 301 -7.77 8.15 27.02
CA GLY A 301 -6.95 8.16 28.23
C GLY A 301 -6.57 6.76 28.71
N GLU A 302 -7.49 5.79 28.63
CA GLU A 302 -7.24 4.39 28.95
C GLU A 302 -7.89 3.46 27.93
N THR A 303 -7.11 2.51 27.40
CA THR A 303 -7.56 1.52 26.42
C THR A 303 -7.17 0.10 26.81
N GLU A 304 -7.86 -0.88 26.23
CA GLU A 304 -7.56 -2.31 26.39
C GLU A 304 -7.33 -2.95 25.02
N SER A 305 -6.30 -3.78 24.93
CA SER A 305 -5.85 -4.45 23.72
C SER A 305 -5.31 -5.83 24.07
N PHE A 306 -5.20 -6.72 23.08
CA PHE A 306 -4.84 -8.12 23.27
C PHE A 306 -3.66 -8.51 22.38
N VAL A 307 -2.66 -9.16 22.98
CA VAL A 307 -1.56 -9.80 22.26
C VAL A 307 -1.77 -11.31 22.33
N VAL A 308 -1.98 -11.94 21.18
CA VAL A 308 -2.30 -13.36 21.04
C VAL A 308 -1.08 -14.14 20.57
N HIS A 309 -0.70 -15.15 21.33
CA HIS A 309 0.38 -16.08 21.03
C HIS A 309 -0.15 -17.49 20.78
N ALA A 310 0.53 -18.25 19.93
CA ALA A 310 0.31 -19.67 19.77
C ALA A 310 1.63 -20.44 19.58
N PRO A 311 1.81 -21.61 20.23
CA PRO A 311 2.97 -22.48 20.04
C PRO A 311 3.16 -22.91 18.58
N GLY A 312 4.42 -23.06 18.15
CA GLY A 312 4.80 -23.48 16.78
C GLY A 312 4.85 -22.36 15.75
N ARG A 313 4.04 -21.30 15.90
CA ARG A 313 4.01 -20.13 14.99
C ARG A 313 5.24 -19.23 15.08
N LEU A 314 5.96 -19.24 16.20
CA LEU A 314 7.15 -18.39 16.40
C LEU A 314 8.48 -19.12 16.19
N VAL A 315 8.47 -20.45 15.99
CA VAL A 315 9.67 -21.30 15.93
C VAL A 315 9.69 -22.22 14.70
N GLU A 316 8.56 -22.78 14.27
CA GLU A 316 8.48 -23.75 13.16
C GLU A 316 7.97 -23.11 11.85
N ASP A 317 7.05 -22.14 11.93
CA ASP A 317 6.68 -21.24 10.84
C ASP A 317 7.48 -19.95 10.99
N ALA A 318 8.72 -19.86 10.48
CA ALA A 318 9.55 -18.66 10.65
C ALA A 318 8.76 -17.38 10.29
N PRO A 319 8.31 -16.56 11.27
CA PRO A 319 7.56 -15.35 10.97
C PRO A 319 8.45 -14.43 10.13
N PRO A 320 7.91 -13.40 9.45
CA PRO A 320 8.74 -12.41 8.75
C PRO A 320 9.76 -11.72 9.67
N TYR A 321 9.62 -11.90 10.98
CA TYR A 321 10.40 -11.30 12.04
C TYR A 321 11.41 -12.22 12.74
N GLY A 322 11.46 -13.51 12.43
CA GLY A 322 12.35 -14.49 13.06
C GLY A 322 12.17 -14.64 14.58
N GLU A 323 13.25 -14.98 15.29
CA GLU A 323 13.22 -15.30 16.74
C GLU A 323 12.90 -14.11 17.66
N ALA A 324 12.94 -12.87 17.15
CA ALA A 324 12.67 -11.66 17.95
C ALA A 324 11.25 -11.66 18.53
N SER A 325 10.28 -12.22 17.80
CA SER A 325 8.91 -12.40 18.29
C SER A 325 8.85 -13.31 19.52
N ALA A 326 9.57 -14.43 19.50
CA ALA A 326 9.60 -15.38 20.61
C ALA A 326 10.24 -14.77 21.87
N ARG A 327 11.34 -14.03 21.69
CA ARG A 327 11.99 -13.31 22.79
C ARG A 327 11.11 -12.20 23.35
N THR A 328 10.42 -11.45 22.49
CA THR A 328 9.47 -10.41 22.90
C THR A 328 8.32 -11.00 23.69
N TRP A 329 7.75 -12.12 23.24
CA TRP A 329 6.69 -12.80 23.97
C TRP A 329 7.14 -13.23 25.37
N ALA A 330 8.29 -13.92 25.46
CA ALA A 330 8.83 -14.35 26.75
C ALA A 330 9.06 -13.18 27.72
N TRP A 331 9.60 -12.07 27.21
CA TRP A 331 9.79 -10.84 27.99
C TRP A 331 8.46 -10.24 28.46
N LEU A 332 7.44 -10.18 27.60
CA LEU A 332 6.11 -9.67 27.97
C LEU A 332 5.46 -10.50 29.09
N VAL A 333 5.58 -11.83 29.03
CA VAL A 333 5.05 -12.74 30.06
C VAL A 333 5.72 -12.48 31.41
N GLU A 334 7.04 -12.25 31.42
CA GLU A 334 7.78 -11.86 32.62
C GLU A 334 7.28 -10.53 33.18
N GLU A 335 7.18 -9.51 32.32
CA GLU A 335 6.72 -8.16 32.67
C GLU A 335 5.26 -8.09 33.17
N ALA A 336 4.41 -9.01 32.71
CA ALA A 336 3.02 -9.13 33.13
C ALA A 336 2.84 -10.03 34.36
N GLY A 337 3.85 -10.83 34.72
CA GLY A 337 3.74 -11.87 35.75
C GLY A 337 2.95 -13.11 35.31
N GLY A 338 2.78 -13.33 34.00
CA GLY A 338 2.09 -14.48 33.42
C GLY A 338 1.39 -14.19 32.10
N ALA A 339 0.68 -15.18 31.55
CA ALA A 339 -0.28 -15.03 30.45
C ALA A 339 -1.53 -15.86 30.74
N ALA A 340 -2.67 -15.45 30.17
CA ALA A 340 -3.90 -16.24 30.25
C ALA A 340 -3.86 -17.36 29.21
N CYS A 341 -3.82 -18.61 29.69
CA CYS A 341 -3.81 -19.79 28.85
C CYS A 341 -5.24 -20.22 28.49
N PHE A 342 -5.49 -20.53 27.22
CA PHE A 342 -6.77 -21.03 26.75
C PHE A 342 -6.62 -22.37 26.00
N ASP A 343 -7.44 -23.34 26.39
CA ASP A 343 -7.50 -24.68 25.78
C ASP A 343 -8.46 -24.75 24.57
N ARG A 344 -9.35 -23.75 24.42
CA ARG A 344 -10.40 -23.62 23.39
C ARG A 344 -10.64 -22.16 23.01
N GLN A 345 -11.60 -21.94 22.09
CA GLN A 345 -12.14 -20.60 21.80
C GLN A 345 -12.44 -19.86 23.11
N PRO A 346 -11.76 -18.75 23.40
CA PRO A 346 -12.13 -17.91 24.52
C PRO A 346 -13.50 -17.27 24.25
N VAL A 347 -14.39 -17.28 25.25
CA VAL A 347 -15.77 -16.79 25.12
C VAL A 347 -16.07 -15.78 26.21
N GLY A 348 -16.38 -14.53 25.83
CA GLY A 348 -16.91 -13.52 26.75
C GLY A 348 -15.84 -12.81 27.58
N GLY A 349 -16.15 -12.53 28.85
CA GLY A 349 -15.33 -11.70 29.74
C GLY A 349 -14.04 -12.35 30.25
N GLU A 350 -13.76 -13.61 29.90
CA GLU A 350 -12.61 -14.41 30.40
C GLU A 350 -11.26 -13.73 30.15
N PHE A 351 -11.19 -12.86 29.14
CA PHE A 351 -10.02 -12.07 28.81
C PHE A 351 -9.74 -10.88 29.74
N ALA A 352 -10.74 -10.38 30.47
CA ALA A 352 -10.62 -9.15 31.27
C ALA A 352 -9.73 -9.34 32.52
N GLU A 353 -9.55 -10.59 32.97
CA GLU A 353 -8.68 -10.94 34.10
C GLU A 353 -7.26 -11.35 33.67
N ALA A 354 -6.97 -11.33 32.36
CA ALA A 354 -5.66 -11.73 31.85
C ALA A 354 -4.55 -10.78 32.34
N PRO A 355 -3.33 -11.29 32.61
CA PRO A 355 -2.18 -10.46 32.92
C PRO A 355 -1.96 -9.39 31.84
N SER A 356 -1.54 -8.19 32.25
CA SER A 356 -1.41 -7.04 31.35
C SER A 356 -0.11 -6.27 31.52
N VAL A 357 0.39 -5.75 30.42
CA VAL A 357 1.50 -4.78 30.36
C VAL A 357 0.97 -3.45 29.86
N ASP A 358 1.45 -2.33 30.40
CA ASP A 358 1.10 -1.00 29.89
C ASP A 358 1.98 -0.65 28.68
N PHE A 359 1.35 -0.50 27.52
CA PHE A 359 1.93 -0.06 26.26
C PHE A 359 1.77 1.46 26.02
N GLY A 360 1.39 2.22 27.04
CA GLY A 360 1.49 3.68 27.05
C GLY A 360 2.93 4.12 26.76
N LEU A 361 3.10 5.23 26.02
CA LEU A 361 4.40 5.59 25.43
C LEU A 361 5.51 5.71 26.48
N LEU A 362 5.22 6.38 27.59
CA LEU A 362 6.17 6.59 28.68
C LEU A 362 6.42 5.31 29.46
N ALA A 363 5.35 4.60 29.85
CA ALA A 363 5.44 3.38 30.65
C ALA A 363 6.23 2.28 29.94
N LEU A 364 5.96 2.05 28.64
CA LEU A 364 6.67 1.06 27.86
C LEU A 364 8.14 1.45 27.66
N ARG A 365 8.43 2.74 27.44
CA ARG A 365 9.80 3.22 27.29
C ARG A 365 10.62 2.95 28.54
N ASP A 366 10.10 3.30 29.72
CA ASP A 366 10.80 3.10 30.99
C ASP A 366 11.14 1.62 31.21
N ARG A 367 10.21 0.71 30.85
CA ARG A 367 10.44 -0.74 30.87
C ARG A 367 11.51 -1.18 29.86
N LEU A 368 11.48 -0.66 28.63
CA LEU A 368 12.46 -1.02 27.60
C LEU A 368 13.86 -0.47 27.89
N ASP A 369 13.96 0.72 28.48
CA ASP A 369 15.24 1.32 28.89
C ASP A 369 15.85 0.54 30.08
N ALA A 370 15.03 -0.10 30.91
CA ALA A 370 15.47 -1.00 31.98
C ALA A 370 15.84 -2.42 31.51
N ALA A 371 15.40 -2.84 30.32
CA ALA A 371 15.62 -4.20 29.82
C ALA A 371 17.06 -4.42 29.30
N GLU A 372 17.84 -5.25 30.00
CA GLU A 372 19.23 -5.58 29.61
C GLU A 372 19.32 -6.21 28.20
N SER A 373 18.28 -6.93 27.78
CA SER A 373 18.21 -7.61 26.47
C SER A 373 17.41 -6.84 25.42
N ARG A 374 17.18 -5.52 25.60
CA ARG A 374 16.38 -4.66 24.71
C ARG A 374 16.63 -4.92 23.23
N ALA A 375 17.90 -4.91 22.79
CA ALA A 375 18.25 -5.06 21.38
C ALA A 375 17.78 -6.38 20.76
N MET A 376 17.64 -7.45 21.56
CA MET A 376 17.21 -8.77 21.10
C MET A 376 15.70 -8.87 20.88
N LEU A 377 14.93 -7.95 21.47
CA LEU A 377 13.47 -7.88 21.33
C LEU A 377 13.05 -7.26 19.99
N PHE A 378 13.92 -6.45 19.38
CA PHE A 378 13.64 -5.79 18.12
C PHE A 378 13.84 -6.76 16.97
N SER A 379 13.09 -6.57 15.87
CA SER A 379 13.32 -7.27 14.61
C SER A 379 14.79 -7.13 14.18
N THR A 380 15.38 -8.12 13.52
CA THR A 380 16.80 -8.02 13.11
C THR A 380 16.99 -6.79 12.21
N ALA A 381 18.01 -5.96 12.44
CA ALA A 381 18.29 -4.79 11.59
C ALA A 381 18.95 -5.23 10.27
N ALA A 382 18.54 -4.62 9.16
CA ALA A 382 19.20 -4.81 7.88
C ALA A 382 20.49 -3.98 7.83
N ARG A 383 21.65 -4.64 7.73
CA ARG A 383 22.95 -3.94 7.67
C ARG A 383 23.40 -3.77 6.23
N PRO A 384 23.73 -2.55 5.76
CA PRO A 384 24.26 -2.35 4.42
C PRO A 384 25.73 -2.80 4.35
N PRO A 385 26.28 -3.00 3.15
CA PRO A 385 27.72 -3.06 2.97
C PRO A 385 28.38 -1.74 3.41
N ILE A 386 29.65 -1.81 3.82
CA ILE A 386 30.41 -0.61 4.17
C ILE A 386 30.65 0.22 2.90
N VAL A 387 30.31 1.51 2.95
CA VAL A 387 30.59 2.44 1.85
C VAL A 387 32.08 2.79 1.85
N LEU A 388 32.80 2.33 0.82
CA LEU A 388 34.21 2.63 0.60
C LEU A 388 34.40 3.76 -0.43
N PRO A 389 35.48 4.56 -0.37
CA PRO A 389 35.77 5.60 -1.36
C PRO A 389 35.78 5.08 -2.81
N GLU A 390 36.27 3.86 -3.02
CA GLU A 390 36.36 3.20 -4.33
C GLU A 390 34.97 2.91 -4.91
N ILE A 391 34.02 2.49 -4.07
CA ILE A 391 32.63 2.23 -4.48
C ILE A 391 31.98 3.54 -4.94
N VAL A 392 32.19 4.63 -4.20
CA VAL A 392 31.70 5.96 -4.59
C VAL A 392 32.33 6.41 -5.92
N SER A 393 33.62 6.10 -6.15
CA SER A 393 34.31 6.39 -7.42
C SER A 393 33.71 5.62 -8.62
N VAL A 394 33.29 4.37 -8.40
CA VAL A 394 32.57 3.55 -9.39
C VAL A 394 31.19 4.14 -9.69
N TRP A 395 30.43 4.51 -8.66
CA TRP A 395 29.09 5.10 -8.83
C TRP A 395 29.11 6.42 -9.60
N ARG A 396 30.12 7.28 -9.37
CA ARG A 396 30.29 8.54 -10.11
C ARG A 396 30.44 8.37 -11.63
N ARG A 397 30.84 7.18 -12.11
CA ARG A 397 30.91 6.88 -13.55
C ARG A 397 29.55 6.39 -14.03
N THR A 398 28.75 7.31 -14.57
CA THR A 398 27.37 7.02 -14.97
C THR A 398 27.19 6.74 -16.46
N SER A 399 28.11 7.18 -17.33
CA SER A 399 28.01 6.98 -18.79
C SER A 399 29.40 6.88 -19.45
N PRO A 400 29.84 5.70 -19.91
CA PRO A 400 29.20 4.40 -19.68
C PRO A 400 29.34 3.97 -18.20
N ILE A 401 28.39 3.16 -17.73
CA ILE A 401 28.51 2.46 -16.45
C ILE A 401 29.68 1.46 -16.56
N PRO A 402 30.58 1.38 -15.56
CA PRO A 402 31.66 0.41 -15.54
C PRO A 402 31.16 -1.03 -15.50
N SER A 403 31.95 -1.97 -16.02
CA SER A 403 31.68 -3.41 -15.93
C SER A 403 32.87 -4.12 -15.26
N PRO A 404 32.68 -4.80 -14.12
CA PRO A 404 31.43 -4.95 -13.38
C PRO A 404 30.95 -3.63 -12.73
N ASP A 405 29.63 -3.50 -12.54
CA ASP A 405 29.01 -2.41 -11.78
C ASP A 405 28.65 -2.90 -10.36
N GLU A 406 28.64 -1.98 -9.40
CA GLU A 406 28.21 -2.25 -8.03
C GLU A 406 26.75 -1.82 -7.83
N GLY A 407 25.86 -2.77 -7.58
CA GLY A 407 24.45 -2.50 -7.36
C GLY A 407 24.19 -1.73 -6.07
N VAL A 408 23.21 -0.81 -6.08
CA VAL A 408 22.90 0.01 -4.91
C VAL A 408 21.87 -0.62 -3.96
N ALA A 409 21.14 -1.65 -4.40
CA ALA A 409 20.03 -2.23 -3.64
C ALA A 409 20.42 -2.65 -2.21
N SER A 410 21.56 -3.33 -2.03
CA SER A 410 22.05 -3.75 -0.71
C SER A 410 22.41 -2.57 0.21
N PHE A 411 22.76 -1.42 -0.35
CA PHE A 411 23.04 -0.19 0.41
C PHE A 411 21.76 0.53 0.83
N LEU A 412 20.66 0.31 0.11
CA LEU A 412 19.34 0.88 0.44
C LEU A 412 18.59 0.01 1.44
N HIS A 413 18.65 -1.32 1.27
CA HIS A 413 17.80 -2.28 1.97
C HIS A 413 18.54 -3.21 2.93
N GLY A 414 19.87 -3.24 2.87
CA GLY A 414 20.72 -4.14 3.65
C GLY A 414 21.10 -5.44 2.93
N ILE A 415 22.14 -6.11 3.42
CA ILE A 415 22.61 -7.40 2.90
C ILE A 415 21.55 -8.47 3.18
N SER A 416 21.25 -9.29 2.17
CA SER A 416 20.26 -10.39 2.24
C SER A 416 18.83 -9.95 2.53
N ARG A 417 18.51 -8.66 2.32
CA ARG A 417 17.18 -8.07 2.49
C ARG A 417 16.73 -7.37 1.21
N GLY A 418 15.43 -7.42 0.94
CA GLY A 418 14.83 -6.96 -0.32
C GLY A 418 14.79 -8.08 -1.34
N SER A 419 13.63 -8.73 -1.45
CA SER A 419 13.38 -9.64 -2.57
C SER A 419 13.22 -8.78 -3.84
N PRO A 420 13.85 -9.14 -4.97
CA PRO A 420 13.61 -8.45 -6.22
C PRO A 420 12.10 -8.43 -6.53
N SER A 421 11.55 -7.29 -6.94
CA SER A 421 10.13 -7.14 -7.27
C SER A 421 9.88 -7.16 -8.77
N VAL A 422 8.61 -7.33 -9.15
CA VAL A 422 8.08 -7.12 -10.50
C VAL A 422 6.75 -6.36 -10.42
N SER A 423 6.45 -5.57 -11.45
CA SER A 423 5.18 -4.84 -11.57
C SER A 423 4.19 -5.63 -12.42
N VAL A 424 3.01 -5.94 -11.89
CA VAL A 424 2.02 -6.78 -12.56
C VAL A 424 0.73 -6.00 -12.81
N ALA A 425 0.13 -6.18 -13.99
CA ALA A 425 -1.20 -5.71 -14.35
C ALA A 425 -2.00 -6.81 -15.06
N TRP A 426 -3.34 -6.69 -15.06
CA TRP A 426 -4.23 -7.70 -15.62
C TRP A 426 -5.03 -7.16 -16.80
N ARG A 427 -5.31 -8.04 -17.77
CA ARG A 427 -6.08 -7.71 -18.97
C ARG A 427 -7.10 -8.80 -19.28
N ALA A 428 -8.36 -8.42 -19.47
CA ALA A 428 -9.46 -9.37 -19.75
C ALA A 428 -9.58 -9.69 -21.25
N ASP A 429 -8.95 -8.88 -22.11
CA ASP A 429 -9.01 -9.00 -23.55
C ASP A 429 -7.92 -9.91 -24.16
N LEU A 430 -6.98 -10.41 -23.35
CA LEU A 430 -5.91 -11.33 -23.78
C LEU A 430 -6.47 -12.73 -24.09
N ARG A 431 -6.22 -13.21 -25.32
CA ARG A 431 -6.81 -14.45 -25.85
C ARG A 431 -5.85 -15.63 -25.85
N GLY A 432 -4.57 -15.42 -25.52
CA GLY A 432 -3.52 -16.42 -25.67
C GLY A 432 -2.98 -16.51 -27.11
N GLU A 433 -3.41 -15.61 -27.99
CA GLU A 433 -2.91 -15.49 -29.36
C GLU A 433 -1.81 -14.41 -29.42
N ILE A 434 -0.54 -14.85 -29.40
CA ILE A 434 0.64 -13.97 -29.27
C ILE A 434 0.58 -12.71 -30.17
N LYS A 435 0.17 -12.85 -31.44
CA LYS A 435 0.12 -11.71 -32.38
C LYS A 435 -1.00 -10.72 -32.03
N GLN A 436 -2.18 -11.21 -31.67
CA GLN A 436 -3.33 -10.36 -31.33
C GLN A 436 -3.10 -9.68 -29.97
N ASP A 437 -2.60 -10.44 -29.00
CA ASP A 437 -2.31 -9.95 -27.66
C ASP A 437 -1.24 -8.86 -27.69
N ARG A 438 -0.18 -9.01 -28.49
CA ARG A 438 0.83 -7.94 -28.68
C ARG A 438 0.23 -6.64 -29.23
N ALA A 439 -0.75 -6.70 -30.11
CA ALA A 439 -1.40 -5.50 -30.64
C ALA A 439 -2.20 -4.78 -29.55
N VAL A 440 -2.93 -5.53 -28.73
CA VAL A 440 -3.69 -5.02 -27.57
C VAL A 440 -2.75 -4.37 -26.55
N LEU A 441 -1.66 -5.04 -26.18
CA LEU A 441 -0.71 -4.54 -25.19
C LEU A 441 0.06 -3.30 -25.66
N ARG A 442 0.26 -3.13 -26.98
CA ARG A 442 0.88 -1.92 -27.55
C ARG A 442 -0.06 -0.72 -27.56
N SER A 443 -1.36 -0.92 -27.81
CA SER A 443 -2.32 0.18 -27.81
C SER A 443 -2.66 0.67 -26.40
N ARG A 444 -2.50 -0.18 -25.39
CA ARG A 444 -2.78 0.13 -23.98
C ARG A 444 -1.57 -0.13 -23.08
N PRO A 445 -0.61 0.81 -22.99
CA PRO A 445 0.49 0.69 -22.03
C PRO A 445 -0.05 0.67 -20.60
N PRO A 446 0.66 0.04 -19.66
CA PRO A 446 0.22 -0.06 -18.28
C PRO A 446 0.16 1.33 -17.63
N LEU A 447 -0.93 1.58 -16.91
CA LEU A 447 -1.11 2.76 -16.09
C LEU A 447 -0.61 2.49 -14.67
N SER A 448 -0.12 3.51 -13.98
CA SER A 448 0.41 3.38 -12.62
C SER A 448 -0.65 2.87 -11.64
N GLY A 449 -1.91 3.26 -11.84
CA GLY A 449 -3.01 2.95 -10.93
C GLY A 449 -3.49 1.49 -10.95
N GLU A 450 -3.14 0.74 -11.99
CA GLU A 450 -3.48 -0.68 -12.16
C GLU A 450 -2.32 -1.63 -11.88
N LEU A 451 -1.10 -1.10 -11.72
CA LEU A 451 0.08 -1.91 -11.40
C LEU A 451 0.10 -2.23 -9.91
N VAL A 452 0.57 -3.44 -9.61
CA VAL A 452 0.92 -3.88 -8.26
C VAL A 452 2.35 -4.41 -8.25
N GLU A 453 3.11 -4.04 -7.23
CA GLU A 453 4.44 -4.59 -6.98
C GLU A 453 4.31 -5.88 -6.19
N VAL A 454 4.92 -6.96 -6.70
CA VAL A 454 4.96 -8.27 -6.05
C VAL A 454 6.39 -8.79 -6.05
N THR A 455 6.74 -9.66 -5.11
CA THR A 455 8.07 -10.26 -5.12
C THR A 455 8.22 -11.19 -6.32
N LEU A 456 9.42 -11.24 -6.91
CA LEU A 456 9.75 -12.10 -8.03
C LEU A 456 9.55 -13.57 -7.67
N ALA A 457 9.85 -13.96 -6.43
CA ALA A 457 9.64 -15.31 -5.91
C ALA A 457 8.14 -15.67 -5.92
N SER A 458 7.30 -14.85 -5.27
CA SER A 458 5.84 -15.03 -5.25
C SER A 458 5.26 -15.09 -6.67
N PHE A 459 5.71 -14.21 -7.57
CA PHE A 459 5.23 -14.19 -8.94
C PHE A 459 5.64 -15.43 -9.74
N ARG A 460 6.88 -15.90 -9.59
CA ARG A 460 7.35 -17.12 -10.27
C ARG A 460 6.62 -18.38 -9.80
N ARG A 461 6.22 -18.44 -8.52
CA ARG A 461 5.35 -19.50 -7.99
C ARG A 461 3.96 -19.43 -8.60
N PHE A 462 3.36 -18.23 -8.62
CA PHE A 462 2.07 -17.98 -9.27
C PHE A 462 2.06 -18.41 -10.74
N LEU A 463 3.09 -18.04 -11.51
CA LEU A 463 3.21 -18.44 -12.92
C LEU A 463 3.14 -19.95 -13.10
N ARG A 464 3.76 -20.71 -12.20
CA ARG A 464 3.80 -22.18 -12.24
C ARG A 464 2.56 -22.84 -11.65
N GLY A 465 1.58 -22.05 -11.17
CA GLY A 465 0.41 -22.56 -10.46
C GLY A 465 0.74 -23.24 -9.13
N ALA A 466 1.86 -22.89 -8.51
CA ALA A 466 2.22 -23.38 -7.19
C ALA A 466 1.49 -22.58 -6.11
N GLU A 467 1.24 -23.20 -4.96
CA GLU A 467 0.64 -22.52 -3.82
C GLU A 467 1.52 -21.33 -3.35
N PRO A 468 0.91 -20.26 -2.81
CA PRO A 468 1.66 -19.17 -2.19
C PRO A 468 2.66 -19.68 -1.15
N ALA A 469 3.80 -19.01 -1.02
CA ALA A 469 4.79 -19.41 -0.02
C ALA A 469 4.22 -19.21 1.40
N PRO A 470 4.41 -20.17 2.32
CA PRO A 470 4.07 -19.96 3.73
C PRO A 470 4.87 -18.78 4.28
N GLY A 471 4.22 -17.88 5.02
CA GLY A 471 4.86 -16.72 5.63
C GLY A 471 4.94 -15.46 4.76
N GLU A 472 4.22 -15.39 3.64
CA GLU A 472 4.16 -14.17 2.82
C GLU A 472 3.69 -12.96 3.66
N SER A 473 4.55 -11.93 3.70
CA SER A 473 4.40 -10.70 4.49
C SER A 473 4.44 -9.47 3.59
N ASP A 474 3.85 -8.37 4.05
CA ASP A 474 3.86 -7.08 3.36
C ASP A 474 5.14 -6.25 3.55
N LEU A 475 6.08 -6.72 4.38
CA LEU A 475 7.34 -6.01 4.61
C LEU A 475 8.29 -6.17 3.41
N GLU A 476 8.69 -5.04 2.82
CA GLU A 476 9.68 -5.00 1.73
C GLU A 476 11.06 -5.50 2.19
N SER A 477 11.37 -5.30 3.49
CA SER A 477 12.62 -5.73 4.12
C SER A 477 12.52 -7.09 4.84
N ALA A 478 11.55 -7.93 4.50
CA ALA A 478 11.54 -9.30 5.00
C ALA A 478 12.79 -10.07 4.49
N PRO A 479 13.34 -11.03 5.26
CA PRO A 479 14.42 -11.87 4.76
C PRO A 479 13.95 -12.60 3.49
N SER A 480 14.77 -12.60 2.44
CA SER A 480 14.51 -13.46 1.29
C SER A 480 14.73 -14.90 1.73
N ALA A 481 13.66 -15.66 1.98
CA ALA A 481 13.79 -17.09 2.17
C ALA A 481 14.38 -17.73 0.90
N ASP A 482 15.27 -18.70 1.05
CA ASP A 482 15.63 -19.57 -0.07
C ASP A 482 14.36 -20.26 -0.56
N ASP A 483 13.99 -19.98 -1.81
CA ASP A 483 12.76 -20.51 -2.40
C ASP A 483 12.84 -22.04 -2.38
N PRO A 484 11.97 -22.75 -1.62
CA PRO A 484 12.02 -24.19 -1.58
C PRO A 484 11.82 -24.74 -2.99
N PRO A 485 12.58 -25.78 -3.39
CA PRO A 485 12.47 -26.35 -4.73
C PRO A 485 11.02 -26.78 -4.96
N LEU A 486 10.47 -26.32 -6.07
CA LEU A 486 9.11 -26.67 -6.47
C LEU A 486 9.03 -28.17 -6.76
N THR A 487 8.38 -28.92 -5.88
CA THR A 487 8.17 -30.36 -6.02
C THR A 487 6.80 -30.61 -6.69
N GLY A 488 6.80 -31.16 -7.90
CA GLY A 488 5.57 -31.52 -8.63
C GLY A 488 5.73 -31.43 -10.14
N ALA A 489 4.83 -32.07 -10.90
CA ALA A 489 4.72 -31.84 -12.33
C ALA A 489 4.25 -30.39 -12.58
N PRO A 490 4.80 -29.66 -13.57
CA PRO A 490 4.40 -28.28 -13.83
C PRO A 490 2.93 -28.23 -14.22
N ALA A 491 2.13 -27.43 -13.50
CA ALA A 491 0.82 -27.02 -13.98
C ALA A 491 1.00 -26.17 -15.25
N GLU A 492 -0.04 -26.08 -16.09
CA GLU A 492 -0.05 -25.18 -17.23
C GLU A 492 0.30 -23.76 -16.78
N MET A 493 1.29 -23.10 -17.41
CA MET A 493 1.78 -21.81 -16.93
C MET A 493 0.72 -20.72 -17.10
N ALA A 494 0.61 -19.80 -16.14
CA ALA A 494 -0.24 -18.61 -16.31
C ALA A 494 0.22 -17.80 -17.53
N ARG A 495 -0.74 -17.24 -18.27
CA ARG A 495 -0.45 -16.48 -19.50
C ARG A 495 0.06 -15.10 -19.11
N ALA A 496 1.35 -14.88 -19.33
CA ALA A 496 2.03 -13.64 -18.97
C ALA A 496 2.86 -13.06 -20.13
N TRP A 497 2.89 -11.74 -20.23
CA TRP A 497 3.65 -10.98 -21.22
C TRP A 497 4.54 -9.98 -20.54
N VAL A 498 5.83 -10.02 -20.86
CA VAL A 498 6.85 -9.18 -20.25
C VAL A 498 7.27 -8.07 -21.19
N ARG A 499 7.42 -6.87 -20.64
CA ARG A 499 7.90 -5.72 -21.40
C ARG A 499 9.39 -5.86 -21.75
N ARG A 500 9.71 -5.67 -23.03
CA ARG A 500 11.07 -5.68 -23.58
C ARG A 500 11.25 -4.46 -24.47
N GLY A 501 11.85 -3.40 -23.90
CA GLY A 501 11.95 -2.11 -24.57
C GLY A 501 10.57 -1.48 -24.87
N GLN A 502 10.25 -1.35 -26.15
CA GLN A 502 8.97 -0.80 -26.63
C GLN A 502 7.95 -1.90 -27.01
N ASP A 503 8.26 -3.17 -26.75
CA ASP A 503 7.46 -4.30 -27.17
C ASP A 503 7.15 -5.27 -26.03
N TRP A 504 6.32 -6.27 -26.32
CA TRP A 504 5.86 -7.29 -25.39
C TRP A 504 6.19 -8.69 -25.91
N GLU A 505 6.73 -9.53 -25.04
CA GLU A 505 7.08 -10.92 -25.31
C GLU A 505 6.34 -11.83 -24.33
N ALA A 506 5.81 -12.96 -24.79
CA ALA A 506 5.19 -13.94 -23.91
C ALA A 506 6.28 -14.60 -23.05
N ALA A 507 6.04 -14.75 -21.75
CA ALA A 507 6.87 -15.60 -20.91
C ALA A 507 6.55 -17.07 -21.25
N GLU A 508 7.57 -17.86 -21.58
CA GLU A 508 7.41 -19.31 -21.82
C GLU A 508 7.77 -20.11 -20.57
N GLN A 509 8.64 -19.53 -19.72
CA GLN A 509 9.10 -20.10 -18.47
C GLN A 509 9.14 -19.04 -17.37
N ALA A 510 8.97 -19.45 -16.11
CA ALA A 510 9.08 -18.54 -14.96
C ALA A 510 10.46 -17.86 -14.84
N SER A 511 11.52 -18.48 -15.41
CA SER A 511 12.86 -17.89 -15.46
C SER A 511 13.00 -16.71 -16.42
N ASP A 512 12.05 -16.54 -17.35
CA ASP A 512 12.08 -15.44 -18.32
C ASP A 512 11.79 -14.09 -17.66
N VAL A 513 11.12 -14.13 -16.50
CA VAL A 513 10.82 -12.96 -15.67
C VAL A 513 12.04 -12.59 -14.83
N ARG A 514 12.40 -11.31 -14.88
CA ARG A 514 13.57 -10.72 -14.23
C ARG A 514 13.16 -9.64 -13.21
N PRO A 515 14.01 -9.33 -12.23
CA PRO A 515 13.78 -8.21 -11.33
C PRO A 515 13.49 -6.90 -12.09
N GLY A 516 12.46 -6.16 -11.66
CA GLY A 516 12.04 -4.88 -12.23
C GLY A 516 11.24 -4.98 -13.53
N ASP A 517 10.89 -6.19 -13.97
CA ASP A 517 10.05 -6.38 -15.15
C ASP A 517 8.63 -5.85 -14.93
N VAL A 518 8.06 -5.27 -15.99
CA VAL A 518 6.63 -4.92 -16.06
C VAL A 518 5.91 -5.99 -16.86
N ILE A 519 4.84 -6.55 -16.30
CA ILE A 519 4.22 -7.79 -16.75
C ILE A 519 2.71 -7.61 -16.87
N PHE A 520 2.15 -8.08 -17.97
CA PHE A 520 0.71 -8.30 -18.09
C PHE A 520 0.36 -9.76 -17.88
N VAL A 521 -0.73 -10.02 -17.16
CA VAL A 521 -1.30 -11.35 -16.93
C VAL A 521 -2.74 -11.37 -17.46
N ALA A 522 -3.17 -12.49 -18.01
CA ALA A 522 -4.57 -12.65 -18.40
C ALA A 522 -5.48 -12.66 -17.15
N SER A 523 -6.61 -11.96 -17.19
CA SER A 523 -7.51 -11.81 -16.02
C SER A 523 -7.99 -13.15 -15.45
N ASP A 524 -8.26 -14.13 -16.32
CA ASP A 524 -8.73 -15.46 -15.91
C ASP A 524 -7.67 -16.32 -15.20
N ASP A 525 -6.39 -15.92 -15.23
CA ASP A 525 -5.34 -16.62 -14.50
C ASP A 525 -5.29 -16.21 -13.01
N GLY A 526 -6.10 -15.24 -12.58
CA GLY A 526 -6.29 -14.86 -11.18
C GLY A 526 -5.07 -14.17 -10.56
N GLY A 527 -4.82 -14.43 -9.28
CA GLY A 527 -3.65 -13.94 -8.53
C GLY A 527 -3.86 -12.65 -7.75
N HIS A 528 -4.99 -11.95 -7.93
CA HIS A 528 -5.28 -10.71 -7.24
C HIS A 528 -6.79 -10.49 -7.07
N ASP A 529 -7.21 -10.00 -5.90
CA ASP A 529 -8.61 -9.67 -5.61
C ASP A 529 -8.77 -8.19 -5.18
N ARG A 530 -9.97 -7.80 -4.73
CA ARG A 530 -10.22 -6.39 -4.35
C ARG A 530 -9.35 -5.89 -3.18
N TYR A 531 -8.78 -6.80 -2.39
CA TYR A 531 -7.99 -6.44 -1.21
C TYR A 531 -6.49 -6.46 -1.50
N GLY A 532 -6.03 -7.28 -2.44
CA GLY A 532 -4.65 -7.32 -2.89
C GLY A 532 -4.23 -8.63 -3.54
N TRP A 533 -2.93 -8.79 -3.71
CA TRP A 533 -2.30 -10.00 -4.23
C TRP A 533 -2.67 -11.22 -3.38
N THR A 534 -3.10 -12.30 -4.05
CA THR A 534 -3.39 -13.60 -3.42
C THR A 534 -2.32 -14.62 -3.77
N GLY A 535 -1.67 -14.50 -4.93
CA GLY A 535 -0.75 -15.51 -5.46
C GLY A 535 -1.42 -16.82 -5.87
N GLU A 536 -2.75 -16.89 -5.79
CA GLU A 536 -3.55 -18.08 -6.10
C GLU A 536 -4.19 -17.95 -7.48
N ARG A 537 -4.24 -19.05 -8.24
CA ARG A 537 -4.88 -19.10 -9.56
C ARG A 537 -6.38 -19.42 -9.50
N ASN A 538 -7.03 -19.12 -8.38
CA ASN A 538 -8.46 -19.32 -8.20
C ASN A 538 -9.23 -18.05 -8.54
N GLY A 539 -10.23 -18.19 -9.41
CA GLY A 539 -11.08 -17.06 -9.83
C GLY A 539 -10.44 -16.17 -10.90
N SER A 540 -11.13 -15.06 -11.21
CA SER A 540 -10.71 -14.09 -12.22
C SER A 540 -10.42 -12.75 -11.56
N THR A 541 -9.33 -12.11 -11.96
CA THR A 541 -8.94 -10.77 -11.52
C THR A 541 -9.67 -9.72 -12.35
N VAL A 542 -10.32 -8.74 -11.72
CA VAL A 542 -11.01 -7.67 -12.46
C VAL A 542 -9.99 -6.80 -13.21
N ASP A 543 -10.20 -6.60 -14.51
CA ASP A 543 -9.44 -5.65 -15.34
C ASP A 543 -9.90 -4.22 -15.03
N VAL A 544 -9.04 -3.44 -14.40
CA VAL A 544 -9.35 -2.08 -13.93
C VAL A 544 -8.76 -0.99 -14.83
N ALA A 545 -8.16 -1.34 -15.98
CA ALA A 545 -7.44 -0.38 -16.83
C ALA A 545 -8.31 0.82 -17.22
N ASP A 546 -9.60 0.57 -17.43
CA ASP A 546 -10.59 1.56 -17.88
C ASP A 546 -11.13 2.44 -16.75
N LEU A 547 -10.88 2.03 -15.50
CA LEU A 547 -11.33 2.71 -14.29
C LEU A 547 -10.23 3.62 -13.71
N VAL A 548 -8.97 3.41 -14.10
CA VAL A 548 -7.83 4.22 -13.67
C VAL A 548 -7.89 5.59 -14.33
N ALA A 549 -7.66 6.64 -13.54
CA ALA A 549 -7.57 8.00 -14.05
C ALA A 549 -6.43 8.11 -15.08
N SER A 550 -6.77 8.58 -16.28
CA SER A 550 -5.83 8.79 -17.39
C SER A 550 -6.11 10.13 -18.07
N ARG A 551 -5.16 10.62 -18.88
CA ARG A 551 -5.34 11.87 -19.65
C ARG A 551 -6.50 11.78 -20.64
N ARG A 552 -6.73 10.59 -21.19
CA ARG A 552 -7.86 10.28 -22.06
C ARG A 552 -8.61 9.09 -21.47
N PRO A 553 -9.62 9.33 -20.62
CA PRO A 553 -10.45 8.28 -20.07
C PRO A 553 -11.10 7.48 -21.22
N THR A 554 -10.93 6.17 -21.18
CA THR A 554 -11.52 5.25 -22.17
C THR A 554 -12.22 4.12 -21.44
N LEU A 555 -13.43 3.77 -21.88
CA LEU A 555 -14.19 2.62 -21.41
C LEU A 555 -14.35 1.62 -22.56
N ARG A 556 -13.90 0.37 -22.36
CA ARG A 556 -14.13 -0.73 -23.30
C ARG A 556 -15.52 -1.32 -23.03
N LEU A 557 -16.37 -1.25 -24.04
CA LEU A 557 -17.63 -1.97 -24.09
C LEU A 557 -17.35 -3.40 -24.56
N ASP A 558 -16.72 -4.19 -23.70
CA ASP A 558 -16.44 -5.61 -23.89
C ASP A 558 -17.08 -6.37 -22.72
N ALA A 559 -17.89 -7.38 -23.01
CA ALA A 559 -18.57 -8.17 -21.98
C ALA A 559 -17.58 -8.82 -21.00
N ARG A 560 -16.35 -9.16 -21.44
CA ARG A 560 -15.31 -9.74 -20.57
C ARG A 560 -14.76 -8.73 -19.56
N VAL A 561 -14.70 -7.45 -19.93
CA VAL A 561 -14.25 -6.36 -19.06
C VAL A 561 -15.38 -5.95 -18.09
N LEU A 562 -16.61 -5.87 -18.60
CA LEU A 562 -17.75 -5.33 -17.83
C LEU A 562 -18.40 -6.37 -16.90
N ALA A 563 -18.42 -7.64 -17.29
CA ALA A 563 -19.06 -8.71 -16.53
C ALA A 563 -18.63 -8.78 -15.05
N PRO A 564 -17.31 -8.77 -14.71
CA PRO A 564 -16.87 -8.83 -13.33
C PRO A 564 -17.27 -7.63 -12.47
N MET A 565 -17.71 -6.52 -13.08
CA MET A 565 -18.15 -5.30 -12.41
C MET A 565 -19.67 -5.24 -12.20
N CYS A 566 -20.43 -6.12 -12.87
CA CYS A 566 -21.89 -6.15 -12.83
C CYS A 566 -22.43 -7.37 -12.07
N ALA A 567 -21.72 -8.50 -12.12
CA ALA A 567 -22.07 -9.69 -11.33
C ALA A 567 -21.00 -9.92 -10.24
N PRO A 568 -21.39 -10.08 -8.96
CA PRO A 568 -20.43 -10.31 -7.89
C PRO A 568 -19.69 -11.64 -8.12
N VAL A 569 -18.36 -11.57 -8.22
CA VAL A 569 -17.44 -12.71 -8.46
C VAL A 569 -17.45 -13.76 -7.32
N THR A 570 -18.19 -13.53 -6.23
CA THR A 570 -18.14 -14.36 -5.01
C THR A 570 -19.31 -15.33 -4.81
N ALA A 571 -20.23 -15.47 -5.77
CA ALA A 571 -21.40 -16.35 -5.62
C ALA A 571 -21.13 -17.79 -6.08
N VAL A 572 -20.23 -18.53 -5.39
CA VAL A 572 -20.23 -20.00 -5.46
C VAL A 572 -21.08 -20.50 -4.31
N GLY A 573 -22.36 -20.82 -4.57
CA GLY A 573 -23.19 -21.47 -3.54
C GLY A 573 -24.69 -21.58 -3.81
N ASP A 574 -25.29 -20.70 -4.62
CA ASP A 574 -26.74 -20.74 -4.90
C ASP A 574 -27.04 -20.89 -6.41
N ASP A 575 -27.87 -21.89 -6.74
CA ASP A 575 -28.31 -22.19 -8.11
C ASP A 575 -29.12 -21.04 -8.75
N GLU A 576 -29.82 -20.25 -7.94
CA GLU A 576 -30.66 -19.13 -8.39
C GLU A 576 -29.83 -17.87 -8.73
N THR A 577 -28.79 -17.59 -7.95
CA THR A 577 -27.84 -16.50 -8.18
C THR A 577 -26.97 -16.76 -9.40
N THR A 578 -26.56 -18.01 -9.60
CA THR A 578 -25.77 -18.46 -10.76
C THR A 578 -26.57 -18.33 -12.06
N ARG A 579 -27.86 -18.70 -12.03
CA ARG A 579 -28.76 -18.57 -13.19
C ARG A 579 -29.03 -17.11 -13.54
N SER A 580 -29.19 -16.25 -12.54
CA SER A 580 -29.38 -14.80 -12.72
C SER A 580 -28.12 -14.13 -13.30
N ALA A 581 -26.93 -14.51 -12.83
CA ALA A 581 -25.67 -14.04 -13.38
C ALA A 581 -25.48 -14.46 -14.85
N ALA A 582 -25.80 -15.71 -15.20
CA ALA A 582 -25.70 -16.20 -16.58
C ALA A 582 -26.62 -15.43 -17.55
N THR A 583 -27.84 -15.09 -17.12
CA THR A 583 -28.75 -14.23 -17.91
C THR A 583 -28.16 -12.84 -18.12
N LEU A 584 -27.67 -12.20 -17.06
CA LEU A 584 -27.07 -10.87 -17.12
C LEU A 584 -25.83 -10.81 -18.02
N LEU A 585 -25.02 -11.88 -18.02
CA LEU A 585 -23.89 -12.03 -18.95
C LEU A 585 -24.33 -12.18 -20.41
N GLY A 586 -25.46 -12.85 -20.65
CA GLY A 586 -26.07 -12.94 -21.98
C GLY A 586 -26.54 -11.57 -22.48
N GLU A 587 -27.29 -10.84 -21.64
CA GLU A 587 -27.77 -9.49 -21.95
C GLU A 587 -26.63 -8.50 -22.20
N LEU A 588 -25.56 -8.54 -21.39
CA LEU A 588 -24.36 -7.74 -21.60
C LEU A 588 -23.70 -8.04 -22.95
N ARG A 589 -23.60 -9.33 -23.32
CA ARG A 589 -23.00 -9.75 -24.59
C ARG A 589 -23.83 -9.26 -25.78
N ASP A 590 -25.14 -9.46 -25.73
CA ASP A 590 -26.05 -9.07 -26.81
C ASP A 590 -26.08 -7.54 -26.97
N GLY A 591 -26.09 -6.81 -25.85
CA GLY A 591 -26.00 -5.35 -25.83
C GLY A 591 -24.69 -4.82 -26.43
N VAL A 592 -23.56 -5.41 -26.05
CA VAL A 592 -22.24 -5.08 -26.65
C VAL A 592 -22.24 -5.35 -28.15
N GLN A 593 -22.76 -6.49 -28.60
CA GLN A 593 -22.79 -6.83 -30.02
C GLN A 593 -23.63 -5.84 -30.84
N GLU A 594 -24.77 -5.40 -30.32
CA GLU A 594 -25.60 -4.39 -30.98
C GLU A 594 -24.87 -3.04 -31.05
N VAL A 595 -24.18 -2.63 -29.97
CA VAL A 595 -23.35 -1.41 -29.97
C VAL A 595 -22.23 -1.50 -31.01
N VAL A 596 -21.49 -2.62 -31.09
CA VAL A 596 -20.44 -2.83 -32.10
C VAL A 596 -21.01 -2.73 -33.50
N ARG A 597 -22.15 -3.38 -33.75
CA ARG A 597 -22.82 -3.37 -35.05
C ARG A 597 -23.21 -1.94 -35.47
N ARG A 598 -23.79 -1.17 -34.57
CA ARG A 598 -24.24 0.22 -34.82
C ARG A 598 -23.07 1.19 -35.00
N ALA A 599 -22.00 1.02 -34.23
CA ALA A 599 -20.80 1.86 -34.34
C ALA A 599 -20.11 1.72 -35.71
N GLY A 600 -20.21 0.55 -36.35
CA GLY A 600 -19.68 0.31 -37.71
C GLY A 600 -20.41 1.08 -38.82
N ASP A 601 -21.66 1.48 -38.59
CA ASP A 601 -22.52 2.12 -39.60
C ASP A 601 -22.38 3.67 -39.63
N ALA A 602 -21.57 4.27 -38.72
CA ALA A 602 -21.28 5.71 -38.62
C ALA A 602 -22.52 6.63 -38.60
N ASP A 603 -23.58 6.21 -37.91
CA ASP A 603 -24.88 6.88 -37.85
C ASP A 603 -25.14 7.59 -36.48
N GLU A 604 -25.96 8.64 -36.43
CA GLU A 604 -26.40 9.32 -35.19
C GLU A 604 -27.09 8.34 -34.21
N THR A 605 -27.58 7.21 -34.73
CA THR A 605 -28.17 6.13 -33.93
C THR A 605 -27.16 5.38 -33.06
N ALA A 606 -25.86 5.42 -33.38
CA ALA A 606 -24.81 4.78 -32.60
C ALA A 606 -24.61 5.46 -31.23
N ASP A 607 -24.62 6.79 -31.21
CA ASP A 607 -24.47 7.57 -29.97
C ASP A 607 -25.63 7.31 -28.99
N THR A 608 -26.85 7.22 -29.53
CA THR A 608 -28.06 6.95 -28.74
C THR A 608 -28.00 5.53 -28.16
N CYS A 609 -27.60 4.55 -28.97
CA CYS A 609 -27.43 3.17 -28.54
C CYS A 609 -26.39 3.02 -27.41
N VAL A 610 -25.24 3.71 -27.53
CA VAL A 610 -24.21 3.72 -26.47
C VAL A 610 -24.75 4.37 -25.18
N LYS A 611 -25.46 5.50 -25.27
CA LYS A 611 -26.04 6.16 -24.08
C LYS A 611 -27.04 5.27 -23.35
N ASP A 612 -27.92 4.61 -24.08
CA ASP A 612 -28.91 3.71 -23.49
C ASP A 612 -28.22 2.48 -22.86
N PHE A 613 -27.19 1.95 -23.51
CA PHE A 613 -26.37 0.88 -22.95
C PHE A 613 -25.65 1.31 -21.66
N LEU A 614 -25.04 2.51 -21.62
CA LEU A 614 -24.38 3.03 -20.42
C LEU A 614 -25.37 3.23 -19.25
N ARG A 615 -26.59 3.69 -19.53
CA ARG A 615 -27.65 3.81 -18.51
C ARG A 615 -28.03 2.45 -17.95
N ALA A 616 -28.26 1.45 -18.81
CA ALA A 616 -28.57 0.09 -18.36
C ALA A 616 -27.39 -0.51 -17.56
N LEU A 617 -26.16 -0.30 -18.04
CA LEU A 617 -24.94 -0.77 -17.37
C LEU A 617 -24.79 -0.20 -15.95
N ARG A 618 -25.16 1.08 -15.76
CA ARG A 618 -25.14 1.74 -14.45
C ARG A 618 -26.13 1.10 -13.47
N GLU A 619 -27.31 0.70 -13.93
CA GLU A 619 -28.35 0.09 -13.10
C GLU A 619 -27.97 -1.32 -12.64
N ILE A 620 -27.27 -2.08 -13.50
CA ILE A 620 -26.84 -3.45 -13.20
C ILE A 620 -25.46 -3.53 -12.52
N ALA A 621 -24.74 -2.41 -12.37
CA ALA A 621 -23.43 -2.39 -11.72
C ALA A 621 -23.52 -2.90 -10.27
N ALA A 622 -22.58 -3.75 -9.85
CA ALA A 622 -22.63 -4.38 -8.53
C ALA A 622 -22.58 -3.36 -7.38
N ALA A 623 -23.10 -3.74 -6.21
CA ALA A 623 -23.04 -2.91 -4.99
C ALA A 623 -21.66 -2.97 -4.29
N ASP A 624 -20.63 -3.45 -4.98
CA ASP A 624 -19.27 -3.56 -4.47
C ASP A 624 -18.36 -2.41 -4.95
N VAL A 625 -17.07 -2.56 -4.68
CA VAL A 625 -16.03 -1.59 -5.04
C VAL A 625 -15.94 -1.39 -6.55
N TYR A 626 -15.99 -2.47 -7.34
CA TYR A 626 -15.83 -2.38 -8.79
C TYR A 626 -17.06 -1.79 -9.47
N GLY A 627 -18.26 -2.18 -9.04
CA GLY A 627 -19.50 -1.58 -9.54
C GLY A 627 -19.60 -0.09 -9.18
N THR A 628 -19.08 0.33 -8.03
CA THR A 628 -19.01 1.75 -7.66
C THR A 628 -18.03 2.52 -8.53
N LEU A 629 -16.85 1.97 -8.80
CA LEU A 629 -15.88 2.56 -9.73
C LEU A 629 -16.45 2.67 -11.16
N LEU A 630 -17.17 1.64 -11.61
CA LEU A 630 -17.85 1.64 -12.90
C LEU A 630 -18.92 2.74 -12.98
N ARG A 631 -19.79 2.87 -11.97
CA ARG A 631 -20.78 3.96 -11.89
C ARG A 631 -20.12 5.33 -11.98
N ASN A 632 -19.04 5.54 -11.23
CA ASN A 632 -18.29 6.80 -11.26
C ASN A 632 -17.69 7.10 -12.65
N GLN A 633 -17.26 6.06 -13.38
CA GLN A 633 -16.75 6.22 -14.73
C GLN A 633 -17.86 6.55 -15.73
N ILE A 634 -19.02 5.90 -15.61
CA ILE A 634 -20.20 6.20 -16.42
C ILE A 634 -20.67 7.65 -16.18
N ASP A 635 -20.75 8.09 -14.92
CA ASP A 635 -21.14 9.46 -14.56
C ASP A 635 -20.19 10.52 -15.15
N LYS A 636 -18.89 10.19 -15.31
CA LYS A 636 -17.93 11.07 -16.00
C LYS A 636 -18.20 11.12 -17.50
N LEU A 637 -18.48 9.97 -18.12
CA LEU A 637 -18.78 9.88 -19.55
C LEU A 637 -20.07 10.64 -19.90
N GLU A 638 -21.10 10.59 -19.05
CA GLU A 638 -22.34 11.34 -19.25
C GLU A 638 -22.14 12.87 -19.23
N LYS A 639 -21.12 13.36 -18.53
CA LYS A 639 -20.83 14.79 -18.37
C LYS A 639 -19.88 15.35 -19.43
N MET A 640 -19.23 14.49 -20.22
CA MET A 640 -18.15 14.86 -21.14
C MET A 640 -18.53 14.56 -22.59
N ARG A 641 -17.84 15.19 -23.55
CA ARG A 641 -17.90 14.72 -24.95
C ARG A 641 -17.00 13.52 -25.12
N TRP A 642 -17.44 12.57 -25.94
CA TRP A 642 -16.70 11.35 -26.22
C TRP A 642 -16.86 10.96 -27.68
N SER A 643 -15.92 10.16 -28.14
CA SER A 643 -15.88 9.53 -29.46
C SER A 643 -15.92 8.01 -29.31
N ILE A 644 -16.45 7.35 -30.34
CA ILE A 644 -16.53 5.90 -30.42
C ILE A 644 -15.51 5.43 -31.44
N SER A 645 -14.71 4.43 -31.07
CA SER A 645 -13.83 3.74 -32.01
C SER A 645 -13.97 2.22 -31.87
N PRO A 646 -14.14 1.48 -32.98
CA PRO A 646 -14.10 0.02 -32.94
C PRO A 646 -12.69 -0.46 -32.59
N SER A 647 -12.59 -1.57 -31.87
CA SER A 647 -11.30 -2.20 -31.56
C SER A 647 -10.59 -2.67 -32.84
N ALA A 648 -9.27 -2.89 -32.77
CA ALA A 648 -8.46 -3.30 -33.91
C ALA A 648 -8.94 -4.59 -34.60
N ASN A 649 -9.68 -5.45 -33.88
CA ASN A 649 -10.30 -6.68 -34.39
C ASN A 649 -11.83 -6.61 -34.46
N ALA A 650 -12.43 -5.42 -34.31
CA ALA A 650 -13.88 -5.17 -34.26
C ALA A 650 -14.65 -6.06 -33.25
N ALA A 651 -13.97 -6.56 -32.21
CA ALA A 651 -14.58 -7.43 -31.20
C ALA A 651 -15.30 -6.66 -30.09
N PHE A 652 -14.95 -5.38 -29.90
CA PHE A 652 -15.56 -4.49 -28.91
C PHE A 652 -15.46 -3.05 -29.40
N VAL A 653 -16.14 -2.16 -28.68
CA VAL A 653 -16.14 -0.72 -28.92
C VAL A 653 -15.46 0.00 -27.76
N GLU A 654 -14.71 1.04 -28.07
CA GLU A 654 -14.09 1.92 -27.10
C GLU A 654 -14.79 3.28 -27.10
N VAL A 655 -15.24 3.72 -25.93
CA VAL A 655 -15.76 5.06 -25.70
C VAL A 655 -14.65 5.89 -25.07
N THR A 656 -14.11 6.85 -25.81
CA THR A 656 -12.99 7.69 -25.36
C THR A 656 -13.46 9.12 -25.15
N VAL A 657 -13.19 9.68 -23.99
CA VAL A 657 -13.46 11.09 -23.71
C VAL A 657 -12.58 11.95 -24.63
N ASP A 658 -13.22 12.85 -25.36
CA ASP A 658 -12.52 13.81 -26.20
C ASP A 658 -11.87 14.87 -25.29
N ASP A 659 -10.57 15.07 -25.47
CA ASP A 659 -9.82 16.15 -24.81
C ASP A 659 -10.45 17.50 -25.18
N HIS A 660 -11.32 18.04 -24.31
CA HIS A 660 -11.58 19.47 -24.28
C HIS A 660 -10.52 20.13 -23.40
N ASP A 661 -9.32 20.28 -23.99
CA ASP A 661 -8.20 21.09 -23.49
C ASP A 661 -8.63 22.55 -23.15
N LYS A 662 -9.83 22.96 -23.56
CA LYS A 662 -10.41 24.26 -23.21
C LYS A 662 -10.84 24.39 -21.75
N ASP A 663 -11.36 23.36 -21.09
CA ASP A 663 -12.00 23.55 -19.77
C ASP A 663 -10.97 23.56 -18.61
N LEU A 664 -9.85 22.85 -18.76
CA LEU A 664 -8.72 22.90 -17.83
C LEU A 664 -7.89 24.18 -18.00
N GLN A 665 -7.69 24.65 -19.23
CA GLN A 665 -7.12 25.97 -19.49
C GLN A 665 -8.05 27.08 -19.00
N ASP A 666 -9.37 27.01 -19.25
CA ASP A 666 -10.31 28.04 -18.78
C ASP A 666 -10.44 28.04 -17.27
N ARG A 667 -10.37 26.89 -16.58
CA ARG A 667 -10.32 26.85 -15.11
C ARG A 667 -9.02 27.42 -14.56
N SER A 668 -7.87 27.11 -15.17
CA SER A 668 -6.57 27.64 -14.77
C SER A 668 -6.47 29.15 -15.04
N VAL A 669 -7.02 29.62 -16.17
CA VAL A 669 -7.11 31.03 -16.55
C VAL A 669 -8.14 31.76 -15.68
N LYS A 670 -9.29 31.14 -15.34
CA LYS A 670 -10.24 31.67 -14.35
C LYS A 670 -9.60 31.78 -12.98
N LEU A 671 -8.86 30.78 -12.53
CA LEU A 671 -8.18 30.78 -11.24
C LEU A 671 -7.09 31.86 -11.20
N ALA A 672 -6.27 31.96 -12.25
CA ALA A 672 -5.26 33.00 -12.39
C ALA A 672 -5.88 34.41 -12.46
N ARG A 673 -7.04 34.55 -13.13
CA ARG A 673 -7.80 35.79 -13.20
C ARG A 673 -8.47 36.14 -11.86
N LEU A 674 -9.02 35.16 -11.14
CA LEU A 674 -9.59 35.35 -9.80
C LEU A 674 -8.50 35.75 -8.80
N VAL A 675 -7.33 35.12 -8.86
CA VAL A 675 -6.17 35.48 -8.05
C VAL A 675 -5.71 36.90 -8.39
N GLY A 676 -5.61 37.26 -9.67
CA GLY A 676 -5.27 38.61 -10.10
C GLY A 676 -6.32 39.68 -9.75
N GLU A 677 -7.61 39.33 -9.71
CA GLU A 677 -8.70 40.21 -9.29
C GLU A 677 -8.74 40.38 -7.76
N LEU A 678 -8.43 39.33 -6.99
CA LEU A 678 -8.26 39.37 -5.53
C LEU A 678 -7.01 40.17 -5.10
N GLU A 679 -5.98 40.24 -5.94
CA GLU A 679 -4.78 41.03 -5.72
C GLU A 679 -4.96 42.53 -6.00
N ARG A 680 -5.90 42.90 -6.89
CA ARG A 680 -6.16 44.30 -7.27
C ARG A 680 -7.11 45.05 -6.35
N ASP A 681 -7.93 44.36 -5.55
CA ASP A 681 -8.84 44.99 -4.59
C ASP A 681 -8.85 44.28 -3.22
N PRO A 682 -8.01 44.73 -2.27
CA PRO A 682 -7.90 44.15 -0.92
C PRO A 682 -9.21 44.18 -0.12
N LYS A 683 -10.21 44.98 -0.53
CA LYS A 683 -11.48 45.13 0.18
C LYS A 683 -12.51 44.02 -0.14
N ARG A 684 -12.23 43.16 -1.13
CA ARG A 684 -13.08 41.99 -1.46
C ARG A 684 -12.80 40.74 -0.62
N ARG A 685 -11.86 40.80 0.33
CA ARG A 685 -11.64 39.74 1.34
C ARG A 685 -12.81 39.71 2.34
N ARG A 686 -13.95 39.14 1.95
CA ARG A 686 -14.86 38.53 2.94
C ARG A 686 -14.37 37.12 3.22
N PRO A 687 -14.45 36.64 4.47
CA PRO A 687 -14.22 35.22 4.75
C PRO A 687 -15.25 34.43 3.93
N LEU A 688 -14.77 33.49 3.12
CA LEU A 688 -15.63 32.46 2.55
C LEU A 688 -16.22 31.71 3.73
N ALA A 689 -17.49 31.99 4.02
CA ALA A 689 -18.33 31.01 4.68
C ALA A 689 -18.33 29.78 3.77
N VAL A 690 -17.89 28.67 4.33
CA VAL A 690 -18.00 27.35 3.71
C VAL A 690 -19.49 27.04 3.72
N ASP A 691 -20.12 27.14 2.56
CA ASP A 691 -21.39 26.45 2.29
C ASP A 691 -21.03 25.21 1.46
N ASP A 692 -21.56 24.08 1.91
CA ASP A 692 -21.45 22.75 1.32
C ASP A 692 -22.03 22.70 -0.11
N ASP A 693 -21.18 22.40 -1.10
CA ASP A 693 -21.50 21.69 -2.36
C ASP A 693 -20.23 21.28 -3.12
#